data_AF-A0A5K1JBC3-F1
#
_entry.id   AF-A0A5K1JBC3-F1
#
_cell.length_a   1.000
_cell.length_b   1.000
_cell.length_c   1.000
_cell.angle_alpha   90.00
_cell.angle_beta   90.00
_cell.angle_gamma   90.00
#
_symmetry.space_group_name_H-M   'P 1'
#
loop_
_entity.id
_entity.type
_entity.pdbx_description
1 polymer ?
#
loop_
_entity_poly.entity_id
_entity_poly.type
_entity_poly.pdbx_seq_one_letter_code
_entity_poly.pdbx_strand_id
1 'polypeptide(L)'
;MTDIKIAVACHKPSELPHNPLYVPVQVGSAIAPRRMEGIAHDDEGENISAKNGSYCELTAQYWAWKNLDADYLGLCHYRRFLTFSDGDFEFTQRNQVEAGFLDSFNMDRFGLEDASEMSSVIERYDCVVGLLEDVSGLSTPKGKQKTVYKHWAAHDRDLINVNDLDQMIKIVDEFYPEYSDDLHLYLEDKWFLGYNCFVMKKDLFNKMCHFEFDVLSRLEALVDLSHYNQMRSRIFGFMAEILYSVFIFHIEKNGAHVKHVPLVYFNVTEPLDSLRLKPVENAIPIVFNAVERDFDASIIDVTLRSFIKANSGSAVLYDLIVLGRELSAFVKAEINRSCEAADNFSVRFIDLDQIDYGLFDRVGYVKAKLNDVKFRQSIDPEILLPWLLPDYHRVISFEWHTLFYGLTSELWQRFRSSEKPIVAAESVIDRARINEPLDRLYKRCRHELGIQDPYGYFDTSVMVLDLDQLRNEADFESIKNLYLKHNYQLRASEAFNVIYEGRCESLDLSWAYPVDADYWRKGLAPAAPLSLFRKFKEVANPSIVQYDPLVFSNPEPSSVTTDFWRIAREGSFYEVLLSNMVSYRIHKDAEQKSGLRKAIAEKLPVGSDKRQVAANIAGSALSILYPSGSKRRERIEQTWTEDEYKSRLLKHLK
;
A
#
# COMPACT_ATOMS: atom_id res chain seq x y z
N MET A 1 -5.94 -43.43 -10.96
CA MET A 1 -6.07 -42.22 -10.14
C MET A 1 -7.34 -41.55 -10.58
N THR A 2 -8.12 -41.03 -9.64
CA THR A 2 -9.33 -40.25 -9.92
C THR A 2 -8.94 -39.00 -10.70
N ASP A 3 -9.64 -38.68 -11.78
CA ASP A 3 -9.39 -37.44 -12.54
C ASP A 3 -10.13 -36.27 -11.86
N ILE A 4 -9.39 -35.24 -11.45
CA ILE A 4 -9.93 -34.08 -10.73
C ILE A 4 -9.52 -32.82 -11.51
N LYS A 5 -10.50 -31.99 -11.89
CA LYS A 5 -10.26 -30.73 -12.60
C LYS A 5 -11.01 -29.58 -11.95
N ILE A 6 -10.27 -28.56 -11.53
CA ILE A 6 -10.80 -27.37 -10.87
C ILE A 6 -10.52 -26.17 -11.78
N ALA A 7 -11.56 -25.64 -12.43
CA ALA A 7 -11.43 -24.47 -13.28
C ALA A 7 -11.08 -23.24 -12.42
N VAL A 8 -10.06 -22.47 -12.81
CA VAL A 8 -9.67 -21.23 -12.12
C VAL A 8 -10.01 -20.04 -12.99
N ALA A 9 -11.04 -19.28 -12.62
CA ALA A 9 -11.55 -18.16 -13.40
C ALA A 9 -10.61 -16.93 -13.33
N CYS A 10 -9.91 -16.64 -14.44
CA CYS A 10 -8.91 -15.59 -14.57
C CYS A 10 -9.38 -14.47 -15.51
N HIS A 11 -9.46 -13.22 -15.03
CA HIS A 11 -9.79 -12.06 -15.88
C HIS A 11 -8.59 -11.14 -16.15
N LYS A 12 -7.44 -11.43 -15.52
CA LYS A 12 -6.17 -10.73 -15.69
C LYS A 12 -5.01 -11.73 -15.51
N PRO A 13 -3.80 -11.41 -15.98
CA PRO A 13 -2.62 -12.23 -15.70
C PRO A 13 -2.39 -12.36 -14.19
N SER A 14 -2.24 -13.59 -13.72
CA SER A 14 -2.02 -13.92 -12.33
C SER A 14 -1.01 -15.06 -12.19
N GLU A 15 -0.20 -15.03 -11.14
CA GLU A 15 0.46 -16.20 -10.58
C GLU A 15 -0.61 -17.22 -10.18
N LEU A 16 -0.34 -18.50 -10.40
CA LEU A 16 -1.29 -19.58 -10.12
C LEU A 16 -0.56 -20.77 -9.52
N PRO A 17 -1.20 -21.56 -8.64
CA PRO A 17 -0.55 -22.73 -8.05
C PRO A 17 -0.04 -23.69 -9.12
N HIS A 18 1.19 -24.18 -8.98
CA HIS A 18 1.77 -25.20 -9.87
C HIS A 18 1.22 -26.59 -9.57
N ASN A 19 -0.09 -26.76 -9.73
CA ASN A 19 -0.81 -27.96 -9.36
C ASN A 19 -1.68 -28.45 -10.54
N PRO A 20 -1.49 -29.70 -11.00
CA PRO A 20 -2.18 -30.24 -12.17
C PRO A 20 -3.71 -30.38 -11.99
N LEU A 21 -4.22 -30.29 -10.76
CA LEU A 21 -5.66 -30.30 -10.51
C LEU A 21 -6.33 -29.00 -10.95
N TYR A 22 -5.60 -27.89 -11.00
CA TYR A 22 -6.13 -26.60 -11.46
C TYR A 22 -6.04 -26.49 -12.98
N VAL A 23 -7.14 -26.03 -13.57
CA VAL A 23 -7.25 -25.70 -15.00
C VAL A 23 -7.51 -24.20 -15.10
N PRO A 24 -6.47 -23.37 -15.31
CA PRO A 24 -6.65 -21.93 -15.50
C PRO A 24 -7.49 -21.64 -16.75
N VAL A 25 -8.50 -20.79 -16.61
CA VAL A 25 -9.40 -20.39 -17.70
C VAL A 25 -9.48 -18.87 -17.76
N GLN A 26 -9.12 -18.27 -18.90
CA GLN A 26 -9.45 -16.88 -19.18
C GLN A 26 -10.96 -16.75 -19.34
N VAL A 27 -11.56 -15.90 -18.52
CA VAL A 27 -12.99 -15.58 -18.60
C VAL A 27 -13.23 -14.34 -19.46
N GLY A 28 -14.38 -14.30 -20.14
CA GLY A 28 -14.73 -13.21 -21.05
C GLY A 28 -13.80 -13.09 -22.26
N SER A 29 -13.17 -14.19 -22.68
CA SER A 29 -12.24 -14.23 -23.82
C SER A 29 -12.85 -13.65 -25.10
N ALA A 30 -14.14 -13.86 -25.33
CA ALA A 30 -14.86 -13.34 -26.50
C ALA A 30 -14.95 -11.80 -26.55
N ILE A 31 -14.79 -11.12 -25.40
CA ILE A 31 -14.86 -9.65 -25.29
C ILE A 31 -13.57 -9.04 -24.73
N ALA A 32 -12.55 -9.85 -24.47
CA ALA A 32 -11.29 -9.40 -23.89
C ALA A 32 -10.44 -8.66 -24.93
N PRO A 33 -9.78 -7.55 -24.56
CA PRO A 33 -8.89 -6.82 -25.48
C PRO A 33 -7.61 -7.61 -25.80
N ARG A 34 -7.24 -8.58 -24.95
CA ARG A 34 -6.04 -9.39 -25.09
C ARG A 34 -6.30 -10.82 -24.61
N ARG A 35 -5.78 -11.79 -25.36
CA ARG A 35 -5.77 -13.21 -24.99
C ARG A 35 -4.54 -13.51 -24.12
N MET A 36 -4.75 -14.21 -23.01
CA MET A 36 -3.72 -14.67 -22.10
C MET A 36 -3.13 -15.98 -22.63
N GLU A 37 -1.80 -16.08 -22.65
CA GLU A 37 -1.09 -17.25 -23.14
C GLU A 37 -0.98 -18.34 -22.07
N GLY A 38 -0.90 -19.60 -22.49
CA GLY A 38 -0.62 -20.73 -21.58
C GLY A 38 -1.78 -21.20 -20.71
N ILE A 39 -2.99 -20.64 -20.88
CA ILE A 39 -4.21 -21.02 -20.15
C ILE A 39 -5.34 -21.34 -21.13
N ALA A 40 -6.39 -22.03 -20.67
CA ALA A 40 -7.59 -22.28 -21.48
C ALA A 40 -8.42 -21.00 -21.63
N HIS A 41 -9.35 -20.99 -22.58
CA HIS A 41 -10.19 -19.83 -22.86
C HIS A 41 -11.65 -20.23 -22.89
N ASP A 42 -12.46 -19.47 -22.14
CA ASP A 42 -13.89 -19.75 -22.02
C ASP A 42 -14.68 -19.52 -23.31
N ASP A 43 -14.08 -19.03 -24.40
CA ASP A 43 -14.72 -18.85 -25.71
C ASP A 43 -14.50 -20.04 -26.68
N GLU A 44 -13.87 -21.11 -26.21
CA GLU A 44 -13.63 -22.33 -26.97
C GLU A 44 -14.74 -23.36 -26.75
N GLY A 45 -15.08 -24.14 -27.78
CA GLY A 45 -16.15 -25.15 -27.69
C GLY A 45 -17.53 -24.54 -27.43
N GLU A 46 -18.39 -25.25 -26.68
CA GLU A 46 -19.70 -24.72 -26.27
C GLU A 46 -19.51 -23.78 -25.07
N ASN A 47 -19.99 -22.54 -25.18
CA ASN A 47 -19.69 -21.51 -24.20
C ASN A 47 -20.71 -20.36 -24.12
N ILE A 48 -20.52 -19.52 -23.08
CA ILE A 48 -21.23 -18.26 -22.86
C ILE A 48 -20.25 -17.10 -22.58
N SER A 49 -19.03 -17.15 -23.13
CA SER A 49 -17.95 -16.18 -22.84
C SER A 49 -18.37 -14.71 -23.03
N ALA A 50 -19.15 -14.44 -24.08
CA ALA A 50 -19.67 -13.10 -24.37
C ALA A 50 -20.57 -12.52 -23.26
N LYS A 51 -21.09 -13.37 -22.36
CA LYS A 51 -21.93 -12.98 -21.21
C LYS A 51 -21.13 -12.69 -19.93
N ASN A 52 -19.79 -12.72 -19.97
CA ASN A 52 -18.95 -12.54 -18.78
C ASN A 52 -19.25 -11.25 -18.00
N GLY A 53 -19.63 -10.16 -18.69
CA GLY A 53 -19.97 -8.89 -18.03
C GLY A 53 -21.10 -8.98 -16.99
N SER A 54 -21.99 -9.98 -17.11
CA SER A 54 -23.11 -10.20 -16.19
C SER A 54 -23.05 -11.55 -15.45
N TYR A 55 -22.51 -12.59 -16.09
CA TYR A 55 -22.34 -13.94 -15.52
C TYR A 55 -21.01 -14.13 -14.76
N CYS A 56 -20.04 -13.23 -14.93
CA CYS A 56 -18.74 -13.25 -14.25
C CYS A 56 -18.04 -14.64 -14.38
N GLU A 57 -17.53 -15.17 -13.27
CA GLU A 57 -16.79 -16.44 -13.18
C GLU A 57 -17.61 -17.66 -13.66
N LEU A 58 -18.95 -17.56 -13.75
CA LEU A 58 -19.80 -18.63 -14.26
C LEU A 58 -19.53 -18.97 -15.73
N THR A 59 -18.91 -18.06 -16.48
CA THR A 59 -18.47 -18.36 -17.84
C THR A 59 -17.41 -19.47 -17.89
N ALA A 60 -16.48 -19.49 -16.92
CA ALA A 60 -15.56 -20.62 -16.74
C ALA A 60 -16.29 -21.88 -16.26
N GLN A 61 -17.27 -21.76 -15.35
CA GLN A 61 -18.05 -22.91 -14.88
C GLN A 61 -18.86 -23.56 -16.00
N TYR A 62 -19.53 -22.75 -16.83
CA TYR A 62 -20.27 -23.23 -17.99
C TYR A 62 -19.34 -23.89 -19.00
N TRP A 63 -18.20 -23.27 -19.28
CA TRP A 63 -17.18 -23.85 -20.15
C TRP A 63 -16.68 -25.19 -19.61
N ALA A 64 -16.39 -25.28 -18.31
CA ALA A 64 -15.98 -26.53 -17.66
C ALA A 64 -17.07 -27.60 -17.79
N TRP A 65 -18.33 -27.25 -17.58
CA TRP A 65 -19.49 -28.14 -17.74
C TRP A 65 -19.63 -28.72 -19.14
N LYS A 66 -19.34 -27.95 -20.17
CA LYS A 66 -19.51 -28.41 -21.55
C LYS A 66 -18.27 -29.06 -22.15
N ASN A 67 -17.09 -28.72 -21.66
CA ASN A 67 -15.84 -29.04 -22.34
C ASN A 67 -14.87 -29.89 -21.52
N LEU A 68 -15.06 -30.04 -20.19
CA LEU A 68 -14.22 -30.89 -19.35
C LEU A 68 -14.90 -32.23 -19.04
N ASP A 69 -14.08 -33.28 -19.03
CA ASP A 69 -14.46 -34.61 -18.58
C ASP A 69 -13.48 -35.05 -17.48
N ALA A 70 -13.98 -35.27 -16.27
CA ALA A 70 -13.23 -35.68 -15.08
C ALA A 70 -14.20 -36.30 -14.05
N ASP A 71 -13.70 -37.10 -13.11
CA ASP A 71 -14.51 -37.71 -12.05
C ASP A 71 -15.01 -36.65 -11.04
N TYR A 72 -14.17 -35.63 -10.78
CA TYR A 72 -14.51 -34.45 -10.00
C TYR A 72 -14.27 -33.17 -10.81
N LEU A 73 -15.22 -32.25 -10.71
CA LEU A 73 -15.19 -30.95 -11.35
C LEU A 73 -15.38 -29.86 -10.30
N GLY A 74 -14.65 -28.75 -10.46
CA GLY A 74 -14.66 -27.65 -9.51
C GLY A 74 -14.50 -26.29 -10.16
N LEU A 75 -14.71 -25.25 -9.35
CA LEU A 75 -14.48 -23.86 -9.68
C LEU A 75 -13.72 -23.19 -8.52
N CYS A 76 -12.73 -22.38 -8.86
CA CYS A 76 -12.09 -21.40 -7.98
C CYS A 76 -11.96 -20.07 -8.73
N HIS A 77 -11.74 -18.99 -7.97
CA HIS A 77 -11.43 -17.69 -8.57
C HIS A 77 -9.91 -17.54 -8.67
N TYR A 78 -9.41 -16.66 -9.53
CA TYR A 78 -7.96 -16.39 -9.63
C TYR A 78 -7.28 -15.95 -8.32
N ARG A 79 -8.06 -15.46 -7.34
CA ARG A 79 -7.58 -14.99 -6.04
C ARG A 79 -8.27 -15.64 -4.84
N ARG A 80 -9.07 -16.70 -5.07
CA ARG A 80 -9.73 -17.44 -4.00
C ARG A 80 -9.60 -18.93 -4.19
N PHE A 81 -9.01 -19.60 -3.20
CA PHE A 81 -8.70 -21.02 -3.25
C PHE A 81 -9.14 -21.71 -1.95
N LEU A 82 -9.67 -22.92 -2.07
CA LEU A 82 -9.95 -23.79 -0.93
C LEU A 82 -8.62 -24.28 -0.34
N THR A 83 -8.42 -24.13 0.98
CA THR A 83 -7.22 -24.67 1.65
C THR A 83 -7.47 -26.11 2.08
N PHE A 84 -6.49 -26.97 1.82
CA PHE A 84 -6.48 -28.37 2.25
C PHE A 84 -5.47 -28.61 3.38
N SER A 85 -4.72 -27.57 3.76
CA SER A 85 -3.79 -27.59 4.88
C SER A 85 -4.51 -27.44 6.23
N ASP A 86 -4.10 -28.27 7.20
CA ASP A 86 -4.47 -28.12 8.61
C ASP A 86 -3.58 -27.04 9.24
N GLY A 87 -4.12 -25.82 9.36
CA GLY A 87 -3.40 -24.67 9.93
C GLY A 87 -4.25 -23.88 10.93
N ASP A 88 -3.58 -23.21 11.87
CA ASP A 88 -4.22 -22.20 12.72
C ASP A 88 -4.32 -20.90 11.90
N PHE A 89 -5.51 -20.64 11.36
CA PHE A 89 -5.77 -19.50 10.49
C PHE A 89 -6.54 -18.40 11.22
N GLU A 90 -6.17 -17.15 10.96
CA GLU A 90 -6.98 -16.00 11.35
C GLU A 90 -8.08 -15.76 10.32
N PHE A 91 -9.32 -15.78 10.78
CA PHE A 91 -10.51 -15.60 9.94
C PHE A 91 -10.99 -14.16 9.94
N THR A 92 -11.40 -13.69 8.77
CA THR A 92 -12.12 -12.42 8.60
C THR A 92 -13.58 -12.53 9.10
N GLN A 93 -14.31 -11.41 9.15
CA GLN A 93 -15.75 -11.43 9.46
C GLN A 93 -16.58 -12.26 8.46
N ARG A 94 -16.03 -12.50 7.26
CA ARG A 94 -16.60 -13.35 6.20
C ARG A 94 -16.12 -14.79 6.26
N ASN A 95 -15.52 -15.21 7.38
CA ASN A 95 -15.01 -16.58 7.56
C ASN A 95 -14.02 -17.04 6.47
N GLN A 96 -13.32 -16.09 5.83
CA GLN A 96 -12.21 -16.31 4.90
C GLN A 96 -10.87 -16.09 5.61
N VAL A 97 -9.82 -16.72 5.10
CA VAL A 97 -8.43 -16.40 5.44
C VAL A 97 -7.93 -15.36 4.43
N GLU A 98 -7.23 -14.32 4.87
CA GLU A 98 -6.62 -13.33 3.95
C GLU A 98 -5.11 -13.50 3.91
N ALA A 99 -4.54 -13.40 2.72
CA ALA A 99 -3.12 -13.42 2.45
C ALA A 99 -2.73 -12.28 1.49
N GLY A 100 -1.50 -11.81 1.58
CA GLY A 100 -0.84 -10.83 0.72
C GLY A 100 -0.66 -11.32 -0.72
N PHE A 101 0.44 -12.02 -1.02
CA PHE A 101 0.73 -12.50 -2.38
C PHE A 101 0.31 -13.94 -2.59
N LEU A 102 -0.21 -14.23 -3.78
CA LEU A 102 -0.23 -15.57 -4.33
C LEU A 102 1.18 -15.92 -4.82
N ASP A 103 2.04 -16.38 -3.92
CA ASP A 103 3.43 -16.78 -4.18
C ASP A 103 3.72 -18.19 -3.61
N SER A 104 4.87 -18.78 -3.94
CA SER A 104 5.23 -20.14 -3.49
C SER A 104 5.20 -20.30 -1.97
N PHE A 105 5.51 -19.24 -1.21
CA PHE A 105 5.45 -19.29 0.26
C PHE A 105 4.01 -19.48 0.75
N ASN A 106 3.07 -18.67 0.28
CA ASN A 106 1.69 -18.82 0.69
C ASN A 106 1.01 -20.04 0.05
N MET A 107 1.38 -20.41 -1.18
CA MET A 107 0.87 -21.63 -1.83
C MET A 107 1.21 -22.88 -1.01
N ASP A 108 2.45 -23.00 -0.52
CA ASP A 108 2.87 -24.06 0.39
C ASP A 108 2.11 -24.00 1.72
N ARG A 109 2.05 -22.81 2.35
CA ARG A 109 1.32 -22.58 3.61
C ARG A 109 -0.14 -23.06 3.57
N PHE A 110 -0.83 -22.85 2.45
CA PHE A 110 -2.24 -23.22 2.27
C PHE A 110 -2.43 -24.57 1.55
N GLY A 111 -1.35 -25.30 1.27
CA GLY A 111 -1.40 -26.62 0.64
C GLY A 111 -1.94 -26.59 -0.80
N LEU A 112 -1.74 -25.50 -1.53
CA LEU A 112 -2.25 -25.33 -2.90
C LEU A 112 -1.41 -26.07 -3.95
N GLU A 113 -0.17 -26.44 -3.63
CA GLU A 113 0.75 -27.17 -4.51
C GLU A 113 0.80 -28.69 -4.23
N ASP A 114 0.24 -29.15 -3.10
CA ASP A 114 0.22 -30.58 -2.76
C ASP A 114 -0.99 -31.28 -3.41
N ALA A 115 -0.84 -31.58 -4.70
CA ALA A 115 -1.86 -32.29 -5.48
C ALA A 115 -2.25 -33.66 -4.89
N SER A 116 -1.31 -34.35 -4.22
CA SER A 116 -1.55 -35.67 -3.63
C SER A 116 -2.46 -35.55 -2.41
N GLU A 117 -2.16 -34.62 -1.50
CA GLU A 117 -2.98 -34.39 -0.32
C GLU A 117 -4.38 -33.88 -0.69
N MET A 118 -4.44 -32.89 -1.60
CA MET A 118 -5.72 -32.39 -2.14
C MET A 118 -6.58 -33.52 -2.71
N SER A 119 -6.01 -34.38 -3.55
CA SER A 119 -6.73 -35.53 -4.12
C SER A 119 -7.20 -36.48 -3.02
N SER A 120 -6.34 -36.78 -2.04
CA SER A 120 -6.66 -37.70 -0.93
C SER A 120 -7.83 -37.21 -0.06
N VAL A 121 -7.99 -35.89 0.07
CA VAL A 121 -9.12 -35.27 0.75
C VAL A 121 -10.35 -35.30 -0.14
N ILE A 122 -10.26 -34.78 -1.38
CA ILE A 122 -11.39 -34.66 -2.32
C ILE A 122 -12.08 -36.01 -2.55
N GLU A 123 -11.31 -37.09 -2.73
CA GLU A 123 -11.83 -38.44 -2.99
C GLU A 123 -12.68 -39.02 -1.85
N ARG A 124 -12.58 -38.50 -0.62
CA ARG A 124 -13.36 -38.98 0.55
C ARG A 124 -14.76 -38.38 0.62
N TYR A 125 -15.04 -37.34 -0.17
CA TYR A 125 -16.26 -36.57 -0.10
C TYR A 125 -16.97 -36.56 -1.45
N ASP A 126 -18.27 -36.30 -1.42
CA ASP A 126 -19.04 -36.07 -2.65
C ASP A 126 -18.83 -34.64 -3.16
N CYS A 127 -18.58 -33.72 -2.23
CA CYS A 127 -18.38 -32.29 -2.49
C CYS A 127 -17.46 -31.67 -1.42
N VAL A 128 -16.58 -30.78 -1.83
CA VAL A 128 -15.75 -29.93 -0.97
C VAL A 128 -16.05 -28.47 -1.30
N VAL A 129 -16.38 -27.67 -0.29
CA VAL A 129 -16.84 -26.27 -0.42
C VAL A 129 -16.19 -25.37 0.63
N GLY A 130 -16.37 -24.05 0.49
CA GLY A 130 -15.96 -23.07 1.50
C GLY A 130 -16.71 -23.21 2.84
N LEU A 131 -16.19 -22.56 3.88
CA LEU A 131 -16.92 -22.38 5.15
C LEU A 131 -18.11 -21.44 4.97
N LEU A 132 -19.18 -21.68 5.73
CA LEU A 132 -20.33 -20.78 5.82
C LEU A 132 -20.00 -19.48 6.55
N GLU A 133 -20.57 -18.37 6.11
CA GLU A 133 -20.50 -17.05 6.74
C GLU A 133 -21.73 -16.77 7.60
N ASP A 134 -21.57 -16.17 8.79
CA ASP A 134 -22.72 -15.66 9.57
C ASP A 134 -23.09 -14.25 9.09
N VAL A 135 -24.15 -14.13 8.28
CA VAL A 135 -24.56 -12.83 7.72
C VAL A 135 -25.01 -11.82 8.77
N SER A 136 -25.34 -12.28 9.99
CA SER A 136 -25.70 -11.38 11.10
C SER A 136 -24.53 -10.60 11.67
N GLY A 137 -23.31 -11.06 11.42
CA GLY A 137 -22.08 -10.33 11.71
C GLY A 137 -21.79 -9.22 10.71
N LEU A 138 -22.26 -9.35 9.47
CA LEU A 138 -21.84 -8.55 8.32
C LEU A 138 -22.62 -7.23 8.20
N SER A 139 -21.90 -6.18 7.80
CA SER A 139 -22.49 -4.86 7.51
C SER A 139 -23.04 -4.82 6.08
N THR A 140 -24.25 -4.30 5.92
CA THR A 140 -24.88 -4.01 4.62
C THR A 140 -25.29 -2.52 4.56
N PRO A 141 -25.70 -1.98 3.40
CA PRO A 141 -26.19 -0.61 3.29
C PRO A 141 -27.37 -0.27 4.20
N LYS A 142 -28.17 -1.27 4.61
CA LYS A 142 -29.30 -1.12 5.54
C LYS A 142 -29.01 -1.65 6.95
N GLY A 143 -27.73 -1.73 7.32
CA GLY A 143 -27.28 -2.24 8.63
C GLY A 143 -27.18 -3.77 8.66
N LYS A 144 -26.91 -4.35 9.84
CA LYS A 144 -26.76 -5.81 9.99
C LYS A 144 -28.10 -6.52 9.79
N GLN A 145 -28.08 -7.64 9.07
CA GLN A 145 -29.29 -8.40 8.70
C GLN A 145 -29.29 -9.77 9.34
N LYS A 146 -30.47 -10.33 9.63
CA LYS A 146 -30.58 -11.59 10.39
C LYS A 146 -30.63 -12.85 9.53
N THR A 147 -30.98 -12.71 8.26
CA THR A 147 -31.22 -13.83 7.35
C THR A 147 -30.54 -13.58 6.00
N VAL A 148 -30.25 -14.63 5.24
CA VAL A 148 -29.64 -14.54 3.91
C VAL A 148 -30.51 -13.69 2.97
N TYR A 149 -31.83 -13.87 2.96
CA TYR A 149 -32.73 -13.03 2.16
C TYR A 149 -32.59 -11.55 2.53
N LYS A 150 -32.65 -11.22 3.82
CA LYS A 150 -32.55 -9.83 4.29
C LYS A 150 -31.18 -9.25 4.00
N HIS A 151 -30.12 -10.05 4.06
CA HIS A 151 -28.77 -9.65 3.67
C HIS A 151 -28.74 -9.17 2.21
N TRP A 152 -29.20 -10.03 1.28
CA TRP A 152 -29.25 -9.68 -0.14
C TRP A 152 -30.22 -8.53 -0.44
N ALA A 153 -31.43 -8.53 0.14
CA ALA A 153 -32.40 -7.44 -0.04
C ALA A 153 -31.93 -6.09 0.56
N ALA A 154 -30.97 -6.10 1.48
CA ALA A 154 -30.35 -4.88 1.98
C ALA A 154 -29.38 -4.24 0.98
N HIS A 155 -28.92 -5.01 -0.02
CA HIS A 155 -28.16 -4.53 -1.17
C HIS A 155 -29.05 -4.14 -2.37
N ASP A 156 -30.34 -3.93 -2.15
CA ASP A 156 -31.26 -3.42 -3.17
C ASP A 156 -30.78 -2.08 -3.74
N ARG A 157 -30.72 -2.01 -5.08
CA ARG A 157 -30.16 -0.94 -5.90
C ARG A 157 -28.64 -0.71 -5.78
N ASP A 158 -27.95 -1.52 -4.95
CA ASP A 158 -26.50 -1.52 -4.77
C ASP A 158 -25.86 -2.66 -5.58
N LEU A 159 -26.02 -3.91 -5.12
CA LEU A 159 -25.51 -5.12 -5.81
C LEU A 159 -26.58 -5.78 -6.67
N ILE A 160 -27.83 -5.80 -6.19
CA ILE A 160 -28.97 -6.45 -6.85
C ILE A 160 -30.18 -5.52 -6.82
N ASN A 161 -31.26 -5.87 -7.53
CA ASN A 161 -32.59 -5.35 -7.22
C ASN A 161 -33.40 -6.44 -6.54
N VAL A 162 -34.11 -6.11 -5.46
CA VAL A 162 -34.88 -7.10 -4.69
C VAL A 162 -35.95 -7.80 -5.53
N ASN A 163 -36.56 -7.09 -6.49
CA ASN A 163 -37.53 -7.69 -7.40
C ASN A 163 -36.90 -8.82 -8.23
N ASP A 164 -35.64 -8.71 -8.64
CA ASP A 164 -34.99 -9.78 -9.42
C ASP A 164 -34.68 -11.00 -8.56
N LEU A 165 -34.34 -10.80 -7.28
CA LEU A 165 -34.23 -11.87 -6.29
C LEU A 165 -35.57 -12.58 -6.13
N ASP A 166 -36.66 -11.83 -5.99
CA ASP A 166 -38.01 -12.38 -5.89
C ASP A 166 -38.44 -13.10 -7.19
N GLN A 167 -37.99 -12.64 -8.36
CA GLN A 167 -38.21 -13.35 -9.63
C GLN A 167 -37.43 -14.66 -9.68
N MET A 168 -36.17 -14.68 -9.26
CA MET A 168 -35.38 -15.91 -9.17
C MET A 168 -36.07 -16.95 -8.27
N ILE A 169 -36.57 -16.51 -7.10
CA ILE A 169 -37.30 -17.39 -6.18
C ILE A 169 -38.54 -17.99 -6.84
N LYS A 170 -39.35 -17.16 -7.53
CA LYS A 170 -40.53 -17.65 -8.26
C LYS A 170 -40.17 -18.65 -9.37
N ILE A 171 -39.06 -18.44 -10.07
CA ILE A 171 -38.59 -19.37 -11.10
C ILE A 171 -38.24 -20.72 -10.46
N VAL A 172 -37.57 -20.72 -9.30
CA VAL A 172 -37.28 -21.98 -8.59
C VAL A 172 -38.58 -22.64 -8.12
N ASP A 173 -39.51 -21.89 -7.54
CA ASP A 173 -40.81 -22.42 -7.08
C ASP A 173 -41.61 -23.07 -8.22
N GLU A 174 -41.58 -22.50 -9.42
CA GLU A 174 -42.35 -22.98 -10.57
C GLU A 174 -41.68 -24.14 -11.30
N PHE A 175 -40.37 -24.03 -11.56
CA PHE A 175 -39.65 -24.96 -12.45
C PHE A 175 -38.83 -26.01 -11.72
N TYR A 176 -38.56 -25.80 -10.43
CA TYR A 176 -37.69 -26.63 -9.61
C TYR A 176 -38.28 -26.87 -8.21
N PRO A 177 -39.52 -27.40 -8.12
CA PRO A 177 -40.21 -27.58 -6.84
C PRO A 177 -39.45 -28.50 -5.87
N GLU A 178 -38.56 -29.37 -6.37
CA GLU A 178 -37.68 -30.19 -5.54
C GLU A 178 -36.64 -29.39 -4.72
N TYR A 179 -36.33 -28.16 -5.13
CA TYR A 179 -35.43 -27.25 -4.42
C TYR A 179 -36.17 -26.10 -3.71
N SER A 180 -37.47 -25.92 -3.95
CA SER A 180 -38.25 -24.77 -3.45
C SER A 180 -38.25 -24.69 -1.91
N ASP A 181 -38.65 -25.77 -1.22
CA ASP A 181 -38.68 -25.79 0.25
C ASP A 181 -37.28 -25.49 0.85
N ASP A 182 -36.23 -26.03 0.21
CA ASP A 182 -34.85 -25.84 0.65
C ASP A 182 -34.34 -24.42 0.38
N LEU A 183 -34.73 -23.80 -0.74
CA LEU A 183 -34.48 -22.39 -1.03
C LEU A 183 -35.06 -21.49 0.05
N HIS A 184 -36.35 -21.66 0.38
CA HIS A 184 -37.02 -20.83 1.40
C HIS A 184 -36.42 -21.04 2.79
N LEU A 185 -36.07 -22.29 3.15
CA LEU A 185 -35.37 -22.59 4.42
C LEU A 185 -33.99 -21.91 4.48
N TYR A 186 -33.20 -22.04 3.42
CA TYR A 186 -31.87 -21.46 3.34
C TYR A 186 -31.90 -19.92 3.41
N LEU A 187 -32.84 -19.29 2.71
CA LEU A 187 -33.02 -17.84 2.68
C LEU A 187 -33.41 -17.23 4.04
N GLU A 188 -34.07 -18.01 4.91
CA GLU A 188 -34.41 -17.60 6.28
C GLU A 188 -33.31 -17.93 7.31
N ASP A 189 -32.30 -18.72 6.96
CA ASP A 189 -31.13 -18.97 7.82
C ASP A 189 -30.18 -17.76 7.84
N LYS A 190 -29.25 -17.73 8.79
CA LYS A 190 -28.17 -16.74 8.92
C LYS A 190 -26.85 -17.21 8.29
N TRP A 191 -26.75 -18.48 7.91
CA TRP A 191 -25.53 -19.06 7.37
C TRP A 191 -25.53 -18.99 5.85
N PHE A 192 -24.55 -18.28 5.29
CA PHE A 192 -24.43 -18.06 3.85
C PHE A 192 -23.15 -18.71 3.31
N LEU A 193 -23.28 -19.60 2.34
CA LEU A 193 -22.17 -20.14 1.55
C LEU A 193 -21.82 -19.16 0.43
N GLY A 194 -21.18 -18.06 0.83
CA GLY A 194 -20.70 -17.06 -0.13
C GLY A 194 -19.59 -17.58 -1.01
N TYR A 195 -19.47 -16.99 -2.19
CA TYR A 195 -18.51 -17.38 -3.23
C TYR A 195 -18.79 -18.79 -3.78
N ASN A 196 -18.75 -18.93 -5.11
CA ASN A 196 -18.86 -20.21 -5.79
C ASN A 196 -17.48 -20.88 -5.97
N CYS A 197 -16.86 -21.27 -4.85
CA CYS A 197 -15.63 -22.06 -4.85
C CYS A 197 -15.90 -23.47 -4.30
N PHE A 198 -15.73 -24.49 -5.15
CA PHE A 198 -16.10 -25.87 -4.83
C PHE A 198 -15.32 -26.89 -5.67
N VAL A 199 -15.34 -28.15 -5.25
CA VAL A 199 -14.96 -29.33 -6.05
C VAL A 199 -15.93 -30.45 -5.72
N MET A 200 -16.56 -31.08 -6.72
CA MET A 200 -17.57 -32.11 -6.47
C MET A 200 -17.58 -33.18 -7.56
N LYS A 201 -18.18 -34.34 -7.26
CA LYS A 201 -18.36 -35.42 -8.23
C LYS A 201 -19.09 -34.91 -9.47
N LYS A 202 -18.68 -35.40 -10.65
CA LYS A 202 -19.22 -35.01 -11.96
C LYS A 202 -20.75 -35.00 -12.02
N ASP A 203 -21.40 -36.01 -11.46
CA ASP A 203 -22.87 -36.11 -11.49
C ASP A 203 -23.54 -35.00 -10.67
N LEU A 204 -22.95 -34.59 -9.55
CA LEU A 204 -23.43 -33.46 -8.76
C LEU A 204 -23.16 -32.15 -9.48
N PHE A 205 -21.97 -31.99 -10.06
CA PHE A 205 -21.62 -30.82 -10.83
C PHE A 205 -22.57 -30.60 -12.02
N ASN A 206 -22.90 -31.66 -12.76
CA ASN A 206 -23.85 -31.61 -13.86
C ASN A 206 -25.25 -31.23 -13.39
N LYS A 207 -25.75 -31.82 -12.29
CA LYS A 207 -27.06 -31.47 -11.71
C LYS A 207 -27.11 -30.01 -11.28
N MET A 208 -26.07 -29.53 -10.60
CA MET A 208 -25.93 -28.14 -10.18
C MET A 208 -25.94 -27.21 -11.38
N CYS A 209 -25.11 -27.45 -12.39
CA CYS A 209 -25.05 -26.61 -13.58
C CYS A 209 -26.38 -26.60 -14.35
N HIS A 210 -27.06 -27.74 -14.46
CA HIS A 210 -28.39 -27.79 -15.07
C HIS A 210 -29.40 -26.93 -14.31
N PHE A 211 -29.47 -27.05 -12.99
CA PHE A 211 -30.35 -26.25 -12.14
C PHE A 211 -30.02 -24.75 -12.24
N GLU A 212 -28.76 -24.41 -12.01
CA GLU A 212 -28.30 -23.02 -11.94
C GLU A 212 -28.44 -22.30 -13.29
N PHE A 213 -27.92 -22.86 -14.39
CA PHE A 213 -27.98 -22.18 -15.68
C PHE A 213 -29.38 -22.12 -16.29
N ASP A 214 -30.26 -23.10 -16.03
CA ASP A 214 -31.66 -23.00 -16.49
C ASP A 214 -32.39 -21.87 -15.76
N VAL A 215 -32.29 -21.80 -14.43
CA VAL A 215 -32.88 -20.71 -13.63
C VAL A 215 -32.34 -19.35 -14.07
N LEU A 216 -31.01 -19.21 -14.22
CA LEU A 216 -30.38 -17.96 -14.64
C LEU A 216 -30.82 -17.55 -16.06
N SER A 217 -30.95 -18.49 -16.99
CA SER A 217 -31.41 -18.19 -18.35
C SER A 217 -32.86 -17.69 -18.39
N ARG A 218 -33.73 -18.23 -17.53
CA ARG A 218 -35.11 -17.77 -17.37
C ARG A 218 -35.15 -16.38 -16.73
N LEU A 219 -34.31 -16.14 -15.73
CA LEU A 219 -34.20 -14.83 -15.09
C LEU A 219 -33.68 -13.77 -16.08
N GLU A 220 -32.67 -14.11 -16.87
CA GLU A 220 -32.11 -13.25 -17.92
C GLU A 220 -33.16 -12.80 -18.95
N ALA A 221 -34.13 -13.66 -19.28
CA ALA A 221 -35.22 -13.30 -20.17
C ALA A 221 -36.23 -12.29 -19.56
N LEU A 222 -36.22 -12.09 -18.24
CA LEU A 222 -37.16 -11.24 -17.51
C LEU A 222 -36.54 -9.93 -17.00
N VAL A 223 -35.22 -9.89 -16.81
CA VAL A 223 -34.52 -8.76 -16.20
C VAL A 223 -34.01 -7.78 -17.25
N ASP A 224 -34.37 -6.50 -17.11
CA ASP A 224 -33.83 -5.41 -17.92
C ASP A 224 -32.61 -4.77 -17.24
N LEU A 225 -31.43 -4.97 -17.85
CA LEU A 225 -30.16 -4.40 -17.38
C LEU A 225 -29.91 -2.96 -17.89
N SER A 226 -30.78 -2.37 -18.71
CA SER A 226 -30.56 -1.07 -19.36
C SER A 226 -30.26 0.09 -18.40
N HIS A 227 -30.73 -0.03 -17.16
CA HIS A 227 -30.52 0.94 -16.10
C HIS A 227 -29.45 0.52 -15.08
N TYR A 228 -28.75 -0.59 -15.29
CA TYR A 228 -27.80 -1.15 -14.31
C TYR A 228 -26.44 -0.49 -14.47
N ASN A 229 -25.78 -0.22 -13.33
CA ASN A 229 -24.38 0.20 -13.36
C ASN A 229 -23.48 -1.04 -13.51
N GLN A 230 -22.16 -0.84 -13.65
CA GLN A 230 -21.20 -1.94 -13.82
C GLN A 230 -21.30 -3.00 -12.71
N MET A 231 -21.52 -2.59 -11.47
CA MET A 231 -21.60 -3.51 -10.33
C MET A 231 -22.89 -4.32 -10.34
N ARG A 232 -24.05 -3.66 -10.48
CA ARG A 232 -25.36 -4.29 -10.50
C ARG A 232 -25.58 -5.15 -11.73
N SER A 233 -24.91 -4.86 -12.85
CA SER A 233 -24.98 -5.67 -14.07
C SER A 233 -24.45 -7.10 -13.87
N ARG A 234 -23.68 -7.35 -12.79
CA ARG A 234 -23.17 -8.67 -12.39
C ARG A 234 -24.20 -9.55 -11.68
N ILE A 235 -25.48 -9.19 -11.75
CA ILE A 235 -26.56 -9.81 -10.98
C ILE A 235 -26.64 -11.32 -11.12
N PHE A 236 -26.38 -11.87 -12.32
CA PHE A 236 -26.43 -13.32 -12.51
C PHE A 236 -25.32 -14.04 -11.74
N GLY A 237 -24.15 -13.42 -11.58
CA GLY A 237 -23.10 -13.91 -10.69
C GLY A 237 -23.56 -13.97 -9.22
N PHE A 238 -24.23 -12.92 -8.74
CA PHE A 238 -24.75 -12.88 -7.37
C PHE A 238 -25.90 -13.87 -7.13
N MET A 239 -26.81 -14.01 -8.10
CA MET A 239 -27.92 -14.98 -8.02
C MET A 239 -27.40 -16.41 -8.06
N ALA A 240 -26.37 -16.67 -8.85
CA ALA A 240 -25.68 -17.96 -8.88
C ALA A 240 -25.09 -18.33 -7.52
N GLU A 241 -24.47 -17.39 -6.78
CA GLU A 241 -23.99 -17.69 -5.41
C GLU A 241 -25.11 -18.22 -4.51
N ILE A 242 -26.35 -17.71 -4.66
CA ILE A 242 -27.52 -18.21 -3.93
C ILE A 242 -27.95 -19.59 -4.44
N LEU A 243 -28.05 -19.77 -5.76
CA LEU A 243 -28.48 -21.04 -6.37
C LEU A 243 -27.51 -22.19 -6.05
N TYR A 244 -26.21 -21.95 -6.20
CA TYR A 244 -25.15 -22.86 -5.76
C TYR A 244 -25.30 -23.20 -4.28
N SER A 245 -25.48 -22.20 -3.42
CA SER A 245 -25.63 -22.44 -1.98
C SER A 245 -26.82 -23.36 -1.65
N VAL A 246 -27.96 -23.11 -2.31
CA VAL A 246 -29.18 -23.89 -2.12
C VAL A 246 -29.01 -25.31 -2.62
N PHE A 247 -28.30 -25.50 -3.74
CA PHE A 247 -27.95 -26.83 -4.23
C PHE A 247 -27.10 -27.60 -3.22
N ILE A 248 -26.07 -26.97 -2.63
CA ILE A 248 -25.23 -27.58 -1.59
C ILE A 248 -26.06 -27.94 -0.35
N PHE A 249 -26.86 -27.00 0.14
CA PHE A 249 -27.77 -27.22 1.26
C PHE A 249 -28.71 -28.42 1.02
N HIS A 250 -29.28 -28.51 -0.20
CA HIS A 250 -30.16 -29.60 -0.60
C HIS A 250 -29.44 -30.95 -0.59
N ILE A 251 -28.27 -31.06 -1.23
CA ILE A 251 -27.58 -32.36 -1.31
C ILE A 251 -27.07 -32.84 0.06
N GLU A 252 -26.60 -31.91 0.91
CA GLU A 252 -26.11 -32.23 2.25
C GLU A 252 -27.25 -32.72 3.14
N LYS A 253 -28.40 -32.02 3.12
CA LYS A 253 -29.63 -32.45 3.80
C LYS A 253 -30.10 -33.83 3.34
N ASN A 254 -29.87 -34.16 2.06
CA ASN A 254 -30.22 -35.45 1.47
C ASN A 254 -29.09 -36.50 1.54
N GLY A 255 -28.08 -36.28 2.39
CA GLY A 255 -27.11 -37.28 2.80
C GLY A 255 -25.82 -37.34 1.96
N ALA A 256 -25.58 -36.38 1.08
CA ALA A 256 -24.27 -36.24 0.44
C ALA A 256 -23.19 -35.91 1.49
N HIS A 257 -22.01 -36.52 1.36
CA HIS A 257 -20.89 -36.25 2.25
C HIS A 257 -20.16 -34.98 1.81
N VAL A 258 -20.53 -33.84 2.40
CA VAL A 258 -19.95 -32.52 2.09
C VAL A 258 -18.87 -32.15 3.11
N LYS A 259 -17.71 -31.70 2.62
CA LYS A 259 -16.64 -31.14 3.46
C LYS A 259 -16.60 -29.62 3.28
N HIS A 260 -16.71 -28.90 4.39
CA HIS A 260 -16.42 -27.47 4.42
C HIS A 260 -14.96 -27.23 4.81
N VAL A 261 -14.23 -26.44 4.04
CA VAL A 261 -12.84 -26.03 4.28
C VAL A 261 -12.69 -24.51 4.19
N PRO A 262 -11.69 -23.90 4.84
CA PRO A 262 -11.46 -22.48 4.72
C PRO A 262 -11.21 -22.04 3.27
N LEU A 263 -11.62 -20.81 2.97
CA LEU A 263 -11.37 -20.15 1.70
C LEU A 263 -10.31 -19.08 1.91
N VAL A 264 -9.21 -19.16 1.16
CA VAL A 264 -8.10 -18.19 1.22
C VAL A 264 -8.33 -17.14 0.15
N TYR A 265 -8.22 -15.87 0.50
CA TYR A 265 -8.29 -14.71 -0.40
C TYR A 265 -6.92 -14.02 -0.50
N PHE A 266 -6.41 -13.87 -1.71
CA PHE A 266 -5.13 -13.21 -1.99
C PHE A 266 -5.32 -11.75 -2.42
N ASN A 267 -4.58 -10.83 -1.79
CA ASN A 267 -4.63 -9.39 -2.07
C ASN A 267 -3.94 -9.03 -3.40
N VAL A 268 -2.81 -9.68 -3.69
CA VAL A 268 -2.01 -9.49 -4.90
C VAL A 268 -1.81 -10.84 -5.58
N THR A 269 -2.10 -10.88 -6.88
CA THR A 269 -2.02 -12.12 -7.67
C THR A 269 -1.20 -11.96 -8.92
N GLU A 270 -0.79 -10.75 -9.27
CA GLU A 270 0.07 -10.45 -10.38
C GLU A 270 1.36 -11.29 -10.28
N PRO A 271 1.85 -11.89 -11.38
CA PRO A 271 3.09 -12.67 -11.34
C PRO A 271 4.21 -11.84 -10.72
N LEU A 272 4.97 -12.42 -9.79
CA LEU A 272 6.00 -11.65 -9.06
C LEU A 272 7.02 -11.02 -10.01
N ASP A 273 7.33 -11.69 -11.13
CA ASP A 273 8.22 -11.16 -12.17
C ASP A 273 7.67 -9.90 -12.85
N SER A 274 6.34 -9.73 -12.92
CA SER A 274 5.72 -8.52 -13.46
C SER A 274 5.87 -7.31 -12.54
N LEU A 275 6.16 -7.53 -11.26
CA LEU A 275 6.40 -6.50 -10.25
C LEU A 275 7.89 -6.17 -10.11
N ARG A 276 8.77 -7.01 -10.67
CA ARG A 276 10.22 -6.79 -10.66
C ARG A 276 10.63 -5.84 -11.78
N LEU A 277 11.37 -4.80 -11.42
CA LEU A 277 12.01 -3.95 -12.40
C LEU A 277 13.25 -4.64 -12.97
N LYS A 278 13.37 -4.66 -14.30
CA LYS A 278 14.61 -5.03 -14.99
C LYS A 278 15.47 -3.78 -15.25
N PRO A 279 16.80 -3.85 -15.11
CA PRO A 279 17.70 -2.74 -15.45
C PRO A 279 17.47 -2.22 -16.86
N VAL A 280 17.41 -0.89 -17.00
CA VAL A 280 17.49 -0.25 -18.31
C VAL A 280 18.93 -0.36 -18.81
N GLU A 281 19.10 -0.88 -20.03
CA GLU A 281 20.41 -1.14 -20.60
C GLU A 281 21.26 0.14 -20.70
N ASN A 282 22.53 0.06 -20.28
CA ASN A 282 23.49 1.17 -20.30
C ASN A 282 23.10 2.42 -19.47
N ALA A 283 22.06 2.34 -18.64
CA ALA A 283 21.63 3.43 -17.76
C ALA A 283 22.23 3.34 -16.36
N ILE A 284 22.46 4.50 -15.73
CA ILE A 284 22.77 4.57 -14.30
C ILE A 284 21.46 4.48 -13.51
N PRO A 285 21.28 3.47 -12.65
CA PRO A 285 20.10 3.34 -11.82
C PRO A 285 20.13 4.30 -10.63
N ILE A 286 19.09 5.12 -10.55
CA ILE A 286 18.89 6.14 -9.53
C ILE A 286 17.59 5.83 -8.80
N VAL A 287 17.68 5.64 -7.49
CA VAL A 287 16.51 5.41 -6.63
C VAL A 287 16.18 6.69 -5.90
N PHE A 288 14.91 7.08 -5.91
CA PHE A 288 14.38 8.13 -5.05
C PHE A 288 13.49 7.50 -3.97
N ASN A 289 13.93 7.55 -2.72
CA ASN A 289 13.11 7.15 -1.57
C ASN A 289 12.10 8.26 -1.27
N ALA A 290 10.83 8.06 -1.62
CA ALA A 290 9.76 9.03 -1.43
C ALA A 290 8.72 8.52 -0.41
N VAL A 291 9.23 8.03 0.73
CA VAL A 291 8.46 7.23 1.69
C VAL A 291 8.76 7.72 3.11
N GLU A 292 8.24 8.90 3.42
CA GLU A 292 8.29 9.44 4.79
C GLU A 292 6.89 9.83 5.29
N ARG A 293 6.74 9.88 6.61
CA ARG A 293 5.46 10.16 7.29
C ARG A 293 4.82 11.48 6.89
N ASP A 294 5.63 12.48 6.57
CA ASP A 294 5.20 13.84 6.21
C ASP A 294 5.49 14.14 4.72
N PHE A 295 5.74 13.11 3.91
CA PHE A 295 6.00 13.25 2.49
C PHE A 295 4.73 13.67 1.73
N ASP A 296 4.84 14.77 0.99
CA ASP A 296 3.85 15.19 0.01
C ASP A 296 4.34 14.75 -1.37
N ALA A 297 3.56 13.88 -2.02
CA ALA A 297 3.84 13.35 -3.35
C ALA A 297 4.04 14.43 -4.42
N SER A 298 3.60 15.67 -4.20
CA SER A 298 3.88 16.78 -5.11
C SER A 298 5.31 17.32 -5.01
N ILE A 299 6.01 17.12 -3.89
CA ILE A 299 7.37 17.65 -3.69
C ILE A 299 8.40 16.86 -4.52
N ILE A 300 8.20 15.57 -4.73
CA ILE A 300 9.15 14.74 -5.51
C ILE A 300 9.34 15.26 -6.95
N ASP A 301 8.33 15.93 -7.52
CA ASP A 301 8.45 16.56 -8.83
C ASP A 301 9.56 17.63 -8.84
N VAL A 302 9.71 18.40 -7.76
CA VAL A 302 10.76 19.42 -7.64
C VAL A 302 12.14 18.77 -7.61
N THR A 303 12.27 17.70 -6.83
CA THR A 303 13.50 16.91 -6.70
C THR A 303 13.91 16.31 -8.04
N LEU A 304 12.99 15.61 -8.72
CA LEU A 304 13.20 15.02 -10.04
C LEU A 304 13.54 16.07 -11.10
N ARG A 305 12.87 17.23 -11.10
CA ARG A 305 13.17 18.32 -12.03
C ARG A 305 14.56 18.91 -11.79
N SER A 306 14.96 19.08 -10.53
CA SER A 306 16.30 19.56 -10.22
C SER A 306 17.37 18.55 -10.69
N PHE A 307 17.10 17.25 -10.51
CA PHE A 307 17.94 16.17 -11.02
C PHE A 307 18.08 16.21 -12.55
N ILE A 308 16.95 16.28 -13.26
CA ILE A 308 16.90 16.35 -14.72
C ILE A 308 17.65 17.58 -15.21
N LYS A 309 17.37 18.76 -14.63
CA LYS A 309 18.05 20.01 -15.00
C LYS A 309 19.56 19.95 -14.83
N ALA A 310 20.05 19.30 -13.77
CA ALA A 310 21.48 19.14 -13.52
C ALA A 310 22.15 18.12 -14.46
N ASN A 311 21.40 17.13 -14.96
CA ASN A 311 21.94 16.01 -15.75
C ASN A 311 21.56 16.01 -17.25
N SER A 312 20.65 16.89 -17.65
CA SER A 312 20.23 17.08 -19.05
C SER A 312 21.38 17.55 -19.92
N GLY A 313 21.43 17.07 -21.16
CA GLY A 313 22.52 17.36 -22.10
C GLY A 313 23.77 16.50 -21.92
N SER A 314 23.76 15.57 -20.96
CA SER A 314 24.75 14.49 -20.87
C SER A 314 24.42 13.35 -21.85
N ALA A 315 25.44 12.64 -22.34
CA ALA A 315 25.25 11.39 -23.11
C ALA A 315 24.91 10.17 -22.22
N VAL A 316 24.86 10.38 -20.90
CA VAL A 316 24.57 9.34 -19.91
C VAL A 316 23.07 9.12 -19.83
N LEU A 317 22.67 7.85 -19.92
CA LEU A 317 21.31 7.41 -19.68
C LEU A 317 21.09 7.18 -18.17
N TYR A 318 19.91 7.55 -17.68
CA TYR A 318 19.52 7.38 -16.28
C TYR A 318 18.22 6.59 -16.18
N ASP A 319 18.19 5.67 -15.23
CA ASP A 319 17.02 4.85 -14.89
C ASP A 319 16.51 5.29 -13.51
N LEU A 320 15.53 6.19 -13.49
CA LEU A 320 14.97 6.76 -12.28
C LEU A 320 13.86 5.85 -11.74
N ILE A 321 14.04 5.39 -10.50
CA ILE A 321 13.16 4.48 -9.79
C ILE A 321 12.62 5.21 -8.57
N VAL A 322 11.34 5.56 -8.58
CA VAL A 322 10.69 6.24 -7.46
C VAL A 322 10.01 5.21 -6.57
N LEU A 323 10.47 5.08 -5.32
CA LEU A 323 9.80 4.31 -4.28
C LEU A 323 8.69 5.16 -3.68
N GLY A 324 7.45 4.67 -3.65
CA GLY A 324 6.33 5.43 -3.11
C GLY A 324 5.21 4.57 -2.56
N ARG A 325 4.36 5.19 -1.74
CA ARG A 325 3.10 4.61 -1.22
C ARG A 325 1.92 5.35 -1.83
N GLU A 326 0.97 4.61 -2.38
CA GLU A 326 -0.28 5.14 -2.96
C GLU A 326 -0.08 6.31 -3.96
N LEU A 327 1.04 6.34 -4.71
CA LEU A 327 1.24 7.34 -5.76
C LEU A 327 0.16 7.17 -6.84
N SER A 328 -0.74 8.15 -6.94
CA SER A 328 -1.88 8.06 -7.86
C SER A 328 -1.43 7.95 -9.32
N ALA A 329 -2.25 7.31 -10.17
CA ALA A 329 -1.98 7.23 -11.60
C ALA A 329 -1.82 8.62 -12.24
N PHE A 330 -2.54 9.62 -11.74
CA PHE A 330 -2.39 11.01 -12.15
C PHE A 330 -1.00 11.56 -11.81
N VAL A 331 -0.55 11.40 -10.57
CA VAL A 331 0.79 11.88 -10.13
C VAL A 331 1.90 11.20 -10.93
N LYS A 332 1.84 9.87 -11.10
CA LYS A 332 2.80 9.11 -11.93
C LYS A 332 2.84 9.62 -13.37
N ALA A 333 1.68 9.89 -13.98
CA ALA A 333 1.58 10.39 -15.34
C ALA A 333 2.12 11.82 -15.50
N GLU A 334 1.87 12.71 -14.53
CA GLU A 334 2.43 14.07 -14.53
C GLU A 334 3.96 14.05 -14.36
N ILE A 335 4.48 13.22 -13.45
CA ILE A 335 5.94 13.04 -13.29
C ILE A 335 6.54 12.53 -14.60
N ASN A 336 5.99 11.49 -15.20
CA ASN A 336 6.48 10.95 -16.47
C ASN A 336 6.48 12.01 -17.58
N ARG A 337 5.36 12.73 -17.78
CA ARG A 337 5.28 13.79 -18.79
C ARG A 337 6.33 14.89 -18.58
N SER A 338 6.61 15.20 -17.33
CA SER A 338 7.62 16.19 -16.95
C SER A 338 9.04 15.73 -17.29
N CYS A 339 9.28 14.42 -17.26
CA CYS A 339 10.57 13.80 -17.53
C CYS A 339 10.77 13.44 -19.02
N GLU A 340 9.69 13.14 -19.75
CA GLU A 340 9.68 12.83 -21.19
C GLU A 340 10.26 13.95 -22.08
N ALA A 341 10.32 15.19 -21.58
CA ALA A 341 10.95 16.29 -22.30
C ALA A 341 12.48 16.12 -22.49
N ALA A 342 13.11 15.14 -21.84
CA ALA A 342 14.53 14.86 -21.95
C ALA A 342 14.80 13.40 -22.35
N ASP A 343 15.55 13.21 -23.45
CA ASP A 343 15.73 11.90 -24.12
C ASP A 343 16.60 10.90 -23.36
N ASN A 344 17.24 11.29 -22.25
CA ASN A 344 18.22 10.48 -21.53
C ASN A 344 17.72 9.93 -20.17
N PHE A 345 16.42 9.98 -19.90
CA PHE A 345 15.83 9.49 -18.64
C PHE A 345 14.71 8.46 -18.88
N SER A 346 14.74 7.36 -18.14
CA SER A 346 13.60 6.46 -17.92
C SER A 346 13.07 6.70 -16.51
N VAL A 347 11.74 6.77 -16.33
CA VAL A 347 11.13 6.96 -15.00
C VAL A 347 10.13 5.86 -14.72
N ARG A 348 10.33 5.16 -13.60
CA ARG A 348 9.57 3.99 -13.18
C ARG A 348 9.27 4.07 -11.69
N PHE A 349 8.25 3.34 -11.25
CA PHE A 349 7.73 3.43 -9.89
C PHE A 349 7.65 2.05 -9.26
N ILE A 350 7.99 1.96 -7.98
CA ILE A 350 7.72 0.80 -7.14
C ILE A 350 6.65 1.21 -6.13
N ASP A 351 5.52 0.50 -6.18
CA ASP A 351 4.41 0.69 -5.24
C ASP A 351 4.61 -0.21 -4.02
N LEU A 352 4.97 0.41 -2.90
CA LEU A 352 5.36 -0.33 -1.71
C LEU A 352 4.18 -0.93 -0.94
N ASP A 353 2.95 -0.49 -1.18
CA ASP A 353 1.81 -1.08 -0.48
C ASP A 353 1.59 -2.53 -0.94
N GLN A 354 1.83 -2.81 -2.23
CA GLN A 354 1.81 -4.18 -2.75
C GLN A 354 2.84 -5.05 -2.03
N ILE A 355 4.06 -4.55 -1.85
CA ILE A 355 5.16 -5.28 -1.22
C ILE A 355 4.89 -5.51 0.27
N ASP A 356 4.41 -4.48 0.97
CA ASP A 356 4.05 -4.56 2.38
C ASP A 356 3.03 -5.67 2.66
N TYR A 357 2.00 -5.81 1.82
CA TYR A 357 1.04 -6.92 1.94
C TYR A 357 1.73 -8.29 1.98
N GLY A 358 2.77 -8.51 1.19
CA GLY A 358 3.56 -9.75 1.19
C GLY A 358 4.51 -9.91 2.36
N LEU A 359 5.14 -8.82 2.77
CA LEU A 359 5.97 -8.81 3.96
C LEU A 359 5.13 -9.19 5.18
N PHE A 360 3.89 -8.69 5.29
CA PHE A 360 2.98 -8.96 6.41
C PHE A 360 2.68 -10.46 6.60
N ASP A 361 2.45 -11.21 5.52
CA ASP A 361 2.20 -12.66 5.60
C ASP A 361 3.38 -13.42 6.24
N ARG A 362 4.61 -13.00 5.91
CA ARG A 362 5.85 -13.65 6.36
C ARG A 362 6.25 -13.27 7.78
N VAL A 363 5.61 -12.26 8.37
CA VAL A 363 5.93 -11.76 9.71
C VAL A 363 4.79 -11.97 10.73
N GLY A 364 3.62 -12.44 10.30
CA GLY A 364 2.46 -12.66 11.19
C GLY A 364 1.93 -11.36 11.82
N TYR A 365 1.94 -10.24 11.08
CA TYR A 365 1.54 -8.94 11.64
C TYR A 365 0.02 -8.83 11.77
N VAL A 366 -0.46 -8.52 12.98
CA VAL A 366 -1.89 -8.39 13.26
C VAL A 366 -2.47 -7.15 12.57
N LYS A 367 -3.45 -7.41 11.70
CA LYS A 367 -4.23 -6.47 10.86
C LYS A 367 -4.82 -5.25 11.61
N ALA A 368 -4.93 -5.30 12.94
CA ALA A 368 -5.58 -4.29 13.76
C ALA A 368 -4.95 -2.88 13.72
N LYS A 369 -3.68 -2.74 13.26
CA LYS A 369 -3.01 -1.42 13.15
C LYS A 369 -3.14 -0.74 11.77
N LEU A 370 -3.72 -1.41 10.77
CA LEU A 370 -3.75 -0.91 9.38
C LEU A 370 -4.79 0.19 9.11
N ASN A 371 -5.83 0.31 9.92
CA ASN A 371 -6.92 1.27 9.67
C ASN A 371 -6.54 2.74 9.96
N ASP A 372 -5.33 3.01 10.43
CA ASP A 372 -4.81 4.37 10.52
C ASP A 372 -3.57 4.51 9.63
N VAL A 373 -3.80 5.03 8.42
CA VAL A 373 -2.76 5.34 7.43
C VAL A 373 -1.64 6.21 8.04
N LYS A 374 -1.94 7.01 9.07
CA LYS A 374 -0.94 7.86 9.76
C LYS A 374 0.05 7.09 10.65
N PHE A 375 -0.19 5.80 10.91
CA PHE A 375 0.64 4.96 11.77
C PHE A 375 1.08 3.65 11.10
N ARG A 376 1.06 3.55 9.75
CA ARG A 376 1.67 2.41 9.04
C ARG A 376 3.15 2.31 9.43
N GLN A 377 3.45 1.35 10.29
CA GLN A 377 4.78 1.00 10.76
C GLN A 377 5.31 -0.11 9.85
N SER A 378 6.30 0.19 9.01
CA SER A 378 6.87 -0.73 8.02
C SER A 378 8.40 -0.68 8.09
N ILE A 379 9.05 -1.65 7.44
CA ILE A 379 10.49 -1.59 7.20
C ILE A 379 10.75 -0.45 6.22
N ASP A 380 11.82 0.31 6.44
CA ASP A 380 12.18 1.36 5.50
C ASP A 380 12.53 0.74 4.13
N PRO A 381 11.92 1.20 3.03
CA PRO A 381 12.11 0.55 1.74
C PRO A 381 13.53 0.73 1.19
N GLU A 382 14.27 1.76 1.61
CA GLU A 382 15.64 1.98 1.16
C GLU A 382 16.56 0.84 1.62
N ILE A 383 16.38 0.33 2.84
CA ILE A 383 17.18 -0.82 3.33
C ILE A 383 16.78 -2.14 2.64
N LEU A 384 15.61 -2.18 2.01
CA LEU A 384 15.11 -3.33 1.28
C LEU A 384 15.50 -3.34 -0.20
N LEU A 385 16.18 -2.31 -0.71
CA LEU A 385 16.62 -2.23 -2.10
C LEU A 385 17.32 -3.49 -2.63
N PRO A 386 18.14 -4.23 -1.86
CA PRO A 386 18.74 -5.45 -2.36
C PRO A 386 17.73 -6.57 -2.66
N TRP A 387 16.52 -6.54 -2.12
CA TRP A 387 15.44 -7.50 -2.44
C TRP A 387 14.38 -6.89 -3.35
N LEU A 388 14.18 -5.58 -3.32
CA LEU A 388 13.28 -4.87 -4.23
C LEU A 388 13.84 -4.82 -5.66
N LEU A 389 15.16 -4.78 -5.81
CA LEU A 389 15.87 -4.66 -7.08
C LEU A 389 16.87 -5.82 -7.26
N PRO A 390 16.39 -7.08 -7.34
CA PRO A 390 17.26 -8.27 -7.36
C PRO A 390 18.14 -8.35 -8.61
N ASP A 391 17.68 -7.78 -9.74
CA ASP A 391 18.43 -7.74 -10.99
C ASP A 391 19.40 -6.55 -11.09
N TYR A 392 19.45 -5.69 -10.07
CA TYR A 392 20.37 -4.57 -9.99
C TYR A 392 21.56 -4.93 -9.10
N HIS A 393 22.76 -4.63 -9.60
CA HIS A 393 24.01 -4.83 -8.87
C HIS A 393 24.38 -3.61 -8.02
N ARG A 394 24.10 -2.42 -8.54
CA ARG A 394 24.45 -1.14 -7.90
C ARG A 394 23.39 -0.10 -8.18
N VAL A 395 23.19 0.82 -7.25
CA VAL A 395 22.27 1.96 -7.39
C VAL A 395 22.84 3.19 -6.70
N ILE A 396 22.41 4.38 -7.13
CA ILE A 396 22.53 5.59 -6.31
C ILE A 396 21.16 5.87 -5.71
N SER A 397 21.08 5.91 -4.38
CA SER A 397 19.86 6.24 -3.66
C SER A 397 19.90 7.68 -3.18
N PHE A 398 18.76 8.35 -3.32
CA PHE A 398 18.52 9.71 -2.85
C PHE A 398 17.22 9.77 -2.06
N GLU A 399 17.23 10.54 -0.99
CA GLU A 399 16.01 10.95 -0.32
C GLU A 399 15.25 12.00 -1.14
N TRP A 400 13.92 11.98 -1.02
CA TRP A 400 13.02 12.87 -1.76
C TRP A 400 13.21 14.36 -1.49
N HIS A 401 13.88 14.75 -0.40
CA HIS A 401 14.08 16.13 0.03
C HIS A 401 15.49 16.65 -0.33
N THR A 402 15.86 16.49 -1.60
CA THR A 402 17.17 16.84 -2.15
C THR A 402 17.05 17.75 -3.38
N LEU A 403 18.04 18.63 -3.60
CA LEU A 403 18.20 19.43 -4.82
C LEU A 403 19.55 19.16 -5.46
N PHE A 404 19.56 19.09 -6.80
CA PHE A 404 20.74 18.77 -7.59
C PHE A 404 21.27 20.00 -8.35
N TYR A 405 22.59 20.20 -8.28
CA TYR A 405 23.33 21.25 -8.99
C TYR A 405 24.51 20.69 -9.79
N GLY A 406 25.08 19.56 -9.38
CA GLY A 406 26.19 18.87 -10.05
C GLY A 406 25.77 17.65 -10.86
N LEU A 407 26.67 17.17 -11.73
CA LEU A 407 26.46 16.00 -12.57
C LEU A 407 26.53 14.70 -11.74
N THR A 408 25.42 13.99 -11.64
CA THR A 408 25.32 12.76 -10.83
C THR A 408 26.19 11.62 -11.40
N SER A 409 26.48 11.62 -12.70
CA SER A 409 27.40 10.65 -13.30
C SER A 409 28.81 10.66 -12.67
N GLU A 410 29.22 11.78 -12.05
CA GLU A 410 30.50 11.84 -11.34
C GLU A 410 30.50 10.96 -10.08
N LEU A 411 29.38 10.88 -9.35
CA LEU A 411 29.23 9.97 -8.21
C LEU A 411 29.38 8.51 -8.64
N TRP A 412 28.73 8.15 -9.74
CA TRP A 412 28.81 6.80 -10.30
C TRP A 412 30.24 6.42 -10.69
N GLN A 413 30.98 7.35 -11.30
CA GLN A 413 32.37 7.12 -11.69
C GLN A 413 33.29 6.98 -10.49
N ARG A 414 33.12 7.81 -9.45
CA ARG A 414 33.90 7.72 -8.21
C ARG A 414 33.69 6.40 -7.48
N PHE A 415 32.45 5.92 -7.44
CA PHE A 415 32.11 4.65 -6.79
C PHE A 415 32.76 3.42 -7.46
N ARG A 416 33.12 3.49 -8.75
CA ARG A 416 33.64 2.32 -9.49
C ARG A 416 34.84 1.64 -8.82
N SER A 417 35.63 2.37 -8.04
CA SER A 417 36.80 1.86 -7.33
C SER A 417 36.56 1.54 -5.86
N SER A 418 35.33 1.69 -5.34
CA SER A 418 35.04 1.42 -3.93
C SER A 418 35.10 -0.07 -3.61
N GLU A 419 35.78 -0.42 -2.52
CA GLU A 419 35.81 -1.78 -1.97
C GLU A 419 34.72 -2.02 -0.91
N LYS A 420 33.97 -0.97 -0.54
CA LYS A 420 32.93 -1.02 0.47
C LYS A 420 31.54 -1.05 -0.17
N PRO A 421 30.54 -1.68 0.46
CA PRO A 421 29.19 -1.77 -0.10
C PRO A 421 28.47 -0.41 -0.16
N ILE A 422 28.90 0.57 0.63
CA ILE A 422 28.26 1.88 0.74
C ILE A 422 29.30 2.98 0.54
N VAL A 423 28.99 3.96 -0.31
CA VAL A 423 29.66 5.28 -0.32
C VAL A 423 28.65 6.33 0.08
N ALA A 424 28.92 7.01 1.19
CA ALA A 424 28.06 8.05 1.73
C ALA A 424 28.85 9.07 2.57
N ALA A 425 28.27 10.24 2.79
CA ALA A 425 28.94 11.31 3.52
C ALA A 425 28.89 11.08 5.04
N GLU A 426 29.82 11.70 5.77
CA GLU A 426 29.73 11.80 7.23
C GLU A 426 28.46 12.60 7.61
N SER A 427 27.58 12.06 8.47
CA SER A 427 26.36 12.78 8.85
C SER A 427 26.67 13.93 9.81
N VAL A 428 26.66 15.17 9.31
CA VAL A 428 26.89 16.37 10.14
C VAL A 428 25.81 16.49 11.22
N ILE A 429 24.56 16.26 10.86
CA ILE A 429 23.39 16.48 11.73
C ILE A 429 23.26 15.38 12.78
N ASP A 430 23.33 14.09 12.41
CA ASP A 430 23.21 13.03 13.42
C ASP A 430 24.45 13.00 14.33
N ARG A 431 25.67 13.26 13.82
CA ARG A 431 26.85 13.38 14.68
C ARG A 431 26.80 14.59 15.60
N ALA A 432 26.16 15.69 15.19
CA ALA A 432 25.86 16.80 16.09
C ALA A 432 24.89 16.37 17.22
N ARG A 433 23.81 15.65 16.89
CA ARG A 433 22.85 15.11 17.88
C ARG A 433 23.47 14.09 18.83
N ILE A 434 24.43 13.33 18.34
CA ILE A 434 25.23 12.40 19.16
C ILE A 434 26.10 13.19 20.15
N ASN A 435 26.66 14.32 19.73
CA ASN A 435 27.52 15.16 20.56
C ASN A 435 26.74 16.16 21.45
N GLU A 436 25.40 16.23 21.35
CA GLU A 436 24.58 17.11 22.17
C GLU A 436 24.65 16.74 23.67
N PRO A 437 24.61 17.72 24.60
CA PRO A 437 24.76 17.45 26.04
C PRO A 437 23.74 16.49 26.66
N LEU A 438 22.56 16.35 26.05
CA LEU A 438 21.52 15.43 26.53
C LEU A 438 21.82 13.96 26.18
N ASP A 439 22.77 13.71 25.29
CA ASP A 439 23.32 12.38 24.96
C ASP A 439 22.25 11.38 24.47
N ARG A 440 21.11 11.89 23.96
CA ARG A 440 19.94 11.06 23.62
C ARG A 440 20.25 10.09 22.49
N LEU A 441 20.78 10.61 21.37
CA LEU A 441 21.09 9.78 20.22
C LEU A 441 22.31 8.88 20.47
N TYR A 442 23.33 9.37 21.18
CA TYR A 442 24.47 8.54 21.57
C TYR A 442 24.07 7.36 22.45
N LYS A 443 23.24 7.57 23.49
CA LYS A 443 22.70 6.48 24.33
C LYS A 443 21.88 5.49 23.51
N ARG A 444 21.03 5.98 22.60
CA ARG A 444 20.29 5.13 21.69
C ARG A 444 21.23 4.30 20.81
N CYS A 445 22.25 4.90 20.21
CA CYS A 445 23.25 4.21 19.41
C CYS A 445 23.99 3.13 20.22
N ARG A 446 24.55 3.47 21.39
CA ARG A 446 25.38 2.58 22.20
C ARG A 446 24.59 1.49 22.94
N HIS A 447 23.47 1.88 23.57
CA HIS A 447 22.79 1.02 24.55
C HIS A 447 21.55 0.32 23.99
N GLU A 448 20.85 0.94 23.03
CA GLU A 448 19.63 0.36 22.44
C GLU A 448 19.94 -0.37 21.13
N LEU A 449 20.70 0.29 20.25
CA LEU A 449 21.00 -0.19 18.89
C LEU A 449 22.28 -1.03 18.81
N GLY A 450 23.21 -0.87 19.75
CA GLY A 450 24.44 -1.64 19.82
C GLY A 450 25.58 -1.19 18.90
N ILE A 451 25.50 0.02 18.35
CA ILE A 451 26.53 0.64 17.51
C ILE A 451 27.82 0.83 18.34
N GLN A 452 28.96 0.40 17.81
CA GLN A 452 30.24 0.47 18.50
C GLN A 452 30.87 1.87 18.49
N ASP A 453 30.85 2.53 17.34
CA ASP A 453 31.33 3.90 17.15
C ASP A 453 30.19 4.81 16.66
N PRO A 454 29.43 5.44 17.57
CA PRO A 454 28.41 6.42 17.19
C PRO A 454 28.97 7.60 16.38
N TYR A 455 30.25 7.94 16.50
CA TYR A 455 30.84 9.02 15.69
C TYR A 455 31.23 8.56 14.29
N GLY A 456 31.10 7.26 13.98
CA GLY A 456 31.18 6.71 12.63
C GLY A 456 29.92 6.95 11.79
N TYR A 457 28.84 7.47 12.37
CA TYR A 457 27.51 7.58 11.74
C TYR A 457 27.56 8.27 10.36
N PHE A 458 27.11 7.59 9.31
CA PHE A 458 27.03 8.14 7.96
C PHE A 458 25.61 8.59 7.60
N ASP A 459 25.52 9.52 6.67
CA ASP A 459 24.26 10.07 6.17
C ASP A 459 23.63 9.13 5.15
N THR A 460 22.31 8.91 5.21
CA THR A 460 21.60 8.05 4.27
C THR A 460 20.87 8.81 3.18
N SER A 461 20.90 10.14 3.17
CA SER A 461 20.12 10.91 2.19
C SER A 461 20.72 10.90 0.78
N VAL A 462 22.00 10.54 0.67
CA VAL A 462 22.72 10.32 -0.59
C VAL A 462 23.67 9.14 -0.41
N MET A 463 23.38 8.02 -1.07
CA MET A 463 24.19 6.81 -0.98
C MET A 463 24.45 6.21 -2.35
N VAL A 464 25.67 5.74 -2.59
CA VAL A 464 25.93 4.76 -3.66
C VAL A 464 26.02 3.39 -3.01
N LEU A 465 25.21 2.45 -3.48
CA LEU A 465 24.99 1.14 -2.87
C LEU A 465 25.39 0.03 -3.83
N ASP A 466 26.20 -0.92 -3.36
CA ASP A 466 26.43 -2.21 -4.01
C ASP A 466 25.46 -3.25 -3.43
N LEU A 467 24.38 -3.50 -4.16
CA LEU A 467 23.29 -4.36 -3.71
C LEU A 467 23.74 -5.83 -3.57
N ASP A 468 24.74 -6.28 -4.32
CA ASP A 468 25.28 -7.63 -4.19
C ASP A 468 26.01 -7.81 -2.86
N GLN A 469 26.88 -6.87 -2.51
CA GLN A 469 27.61 -6.93 -1.25
C GLN A 469 26.68 -6.75 -0.04
N LEU A 470 25.68 -5.87 -0.14
CA LEU A 470 24.67 -5.71 0.92
C LEU A 470 23.92 -7.03 1.19
N ARG A 471 23.52 -7.77 0.14
CA ARG A 471 22.91 -9.12 0.27
C ARG A 471 23.80 -10.13 0.96
N ASN A 472 25.12 -10.01 0.80
CA ASN A 472 26.09 -10.92 1.44
C ASN A 472 26.32 -10.59 2.92
N GLU A 473 26.08 -9.35 3.34
CA GLU A 473 26.33 -8.87 4.70
C GLU A 473 25.11 -8.99 5.61
N ALA A 474 23.90 -8.86 5.06
CA ALA A 474 22.66 -9.02 5.81
C ALA A 474 21.60 -9.75 4.97
N ASP A 475 20.86 -10.66 5.61
CA ASP A 475 19.70 -11.29 5.01
C ASP A 475 18.39 -10.56 5.38
N PHE A 476 17.35 -10.81 4.59
CA PHE A 476 16.04 -10.18 4.78
C PHE A 476 15.45 -10.48 6.17
N GLU A 477 15.67 -11.68 6.70
CA GLU A 477 15.17 -12.12 8.00
C GLU A 477 15.82 -11.34 9.17
N SER A 478 17.12 -11.05 9.08
CA SER A 478 17.86 -10.27 10.05
C SER A 478 17.38 -8.82 10.10
N ILE A 479 17.11 -8.21 8.95
CA ILE A 479 16.55 -6.85 8.85
C ILE A 479 15.15 -6.83 9.45
N LYS A 480 14.32 -7.78 9.07
CA LYS A 480 12.98 -7.96 9.66
C LYS A 480 13.06 -8.04 11.19
N ASN A 481 13.91 -8.92 11.71
CA ASN A 481 14.04 -9.15 13.15
C ASN A 481 14.53 -7.89 13.89
N LEU A 482 15.39 -7.08 13.26
CA LEU A 482 15.79 -5.78 13.80
C LEU A 482 14.60 -4.83 13.94
N TYR A 483 13.79 -4.66 12.90
CA TYR A 483 12.60 -3.81 12.96
C TYR A 483 11.57 -4.31 13.98
N LEU A 484 11.33 -5.63 14.03
CA LEU A 484 10.45 -6.26 15.01
C LEU A 484 10.89 -5.98 16.45
N LYS A 485 12.18 -6.17 16.76
CA LYS A 485 12.77 -5.92 18.08
C LYS A 485 12.50 -4.50 18.59
N HIS A 486 12.40 -3.53 17.67
CA HIS A 486 12.20 -2.12 18.00
C HIS A 486 10.79 -1.63 17.64
N ASN A 487 9.82 -2.52 17.52
CA ASN A 487 8.41 -2.20 17.22
C ASN A 487 8.26 -1.29 15.98
N TYR A 488 9.10 -1.49 14.96
CA TYR A 488 9.13 -0.70 13.73
C TYR A 488 9.33 0.82 13.95
N GLN A 489 9.99 1.20 15.05
CA GLN A 489 10.35 2.59 15.34
C GLN A 489 11.83 2.88 15.02
N LEU A 490 12.39 2.21 14.00
CA LEU A 490 13.73 2.48 13.47
C LEU A 490 13.64 3.47 12.30
N ARG A 491 14.52 4.46 12.27
CA ARG A 491 14.76 5.30 11.08
C ARG A 491 15.63 4.53 10.08
N ALA A 492 15.50 4.81 8.77
CA ALA A 492 16.40 4.27 7.74
C ALA A 492 17.87 4.45 8.14
N SER A 493 18.23 5.68 8.55
CA SER A 493 19.59 6.00 8.95
C SER A 493 20.07 5.19 10.15
N GLU A 494 19.18 4.82 11.08
CA GLU A 494 19.54 3.95 12.21
C GLU A 494 19.75 2.51 11.75
N ALA A 495 18.86 1.98 10.90
CA ALA A 495 18.96 0.63 10.40
C ALA A 495 20.25 0.40 9.60
N PHE A 496 20.57 1.31 8.67
CA PHE A 496 21.81 1.26 7.90
C PHE A 496 23.06 1.34 8.78
N ASN A 497 23.10 2.27 9.74
CA ASN A 497 24.26 2.45 10.61
C ASN A 497 24.42 1.33 11.65
N VAL A 498 23.36 0.56 11.96
CA VAL A 498 23.44 -0.65 12.78
C VAL A 498 23.95 -1.83 11.96
N ILE A 499 23.37 -2.07 10.79
CA ILE A 499 23.63 -3.28 10.00
C ILE A 499 24.99 -3.19 9.30
N TYR A 500 25.35 -2.01 8.80
CA TYR A 500 26.54 -1.79 7.96
C TYR A 500 27.58 -0.92 8.66
N GLU A 501 27.68 -1.03 10.00
CA GLU A 501 28.67 -0.30 10.79
C GLU A 501 30.11 -0.54 10.26
N GLY A 502 30.85 0.54 9.96
CA GLY A 502 32.21 0.47 9.43
C GLY A 502 32.31 0.05 7.94
N ARG A 503 31.19 -0.26 7.29
CA ARG A 503 31.11 -0.71 5.89
C ARG A 503 30.78 0.42 4.90
N CYS A 504 30.97 1.68 5.34
CA CYS A 504 30.83 2.88 4.50
C CYS A 504 32.19 3.51 4.14
N GLU A 505 32.39 3.85 2.88
CA GLU A 505 33.48 4.70 2.39
C GLU A 505 32.99 6.17 2.34
N SER A 506 33.83 7.08 2.81
CA SER A 506 33.44 8.48 3.01
C SER A 506 33.34 9.24 1.69
N LEU A 507 32.20 9.89 1.51
CA LEU A 507 31.93 10.84 0.42
C LEU A 507 32.16 12.28 0.88
N ASP A 508 32.64 13.12 -0.03
CA ASP A 508 32.80 14.55 0.23
C ASP A 508 31.45 15.24 0.52
N LEU A 509 31.43 16.14 1.53
CA LEU A 509 30.21 16.80 2.01
C LEU A 509 29.50 17.64 0.93
N SER A 510 30.18 18.05 -0.14
CA SER A 510 29.54 18.76 -1.26
C SER A 510 28.48 17.93 -1.98
N TRP A 511 28.50 16.60 -1.84
CA TRP A 511 27.51 15.69 -2.44
C TRP A 511 26.35 15.32 -1.53
N ALA A 512 26.34 15.81 -0.29
CA ALA A 512 25.31 15.50 0.69
C ALA A 512 25.23 16.66 1.71
N TYR A 513 25.04 17.88 1.21
CA TYR A 513 25.16 19.08 2.03
C TYR A 513 23.85 19.41 2.76
N PRO A 514 23.78 19.31 4.10
CA PRO A 514 22.59 19.72 4.84
C PRO A 514 22.52 21.26 4.90
N VAL A 515 21.38 21.81 4.52
CA VAL A 515 21.21 23.26 4.36
C VAL A 515 21.34 24.03 5.68
N ASP A 516 22.20 25.07 5.67
CA ASP A 516 22.40 26.02 6.79
C ASP A 516 21.31 27.12 6.87
N ALA A 517 20.20 26.96 6.12
CA ALA A 517 19.04 27.85 6.15
C ALA A 517 17.89 27.31 7.02
N ASP A 518 17.96 26.04 7.45
CA ASP A 518 16.95 25.44 8.33
C ASP A 518 17.26 25.85 9.78
N TYR A 519 16.37 26.61 10.44
CA TYR A 519 16.61 27.19 11.78
C TYR A 519 17.12 26.16 12.80
N TRP A 520 16.59 24.92 12.77
CA TRP A 520 17.01 23.86 13.68
C TRP A 520 18.38 23.26 13.31
N ARG A 521 18.65 23.00 12.02
CA ARG A 521 19.95 22.45 11.57
C ARG A 521 21.07 23.46 11.78
N LYS A 522 20.81 24.73 11.49
CA LYS A 522 21.73 25.85 11.72
C LYS A 522 22.14 25.97 13.18
N GLY A 523 21.20 25.79 14.11
CA GLY A 523 21.49 25.77 15.55
C GLY A 523 22.26 24.54 16.00
N LEU A 524 22.04 23.40 15.34
CA LEU A 524 22.56 22.10 15.74
C LEU A 524 23.93 21.77 15.14
N ALA A 525 24.19 22.11 13.87
CA ALA A 525 25.43 21.78 13.16
C ALA A 525 26.73 22.17 13.92
N PRO A 526 26.80 23.30 14.65
CA PRO A 526 27.97 23.64 15.47
C PRO A 526 28.29 22.64 16.57
N ALA A 527 27.34 21.78 16.96
CA ALA A 527 27.57 20.70 17.91
C ALA A 527 28.27 19.49 17.27
N ALA A 528 28.41 19.39 15.95
CA ALA A 528 29.18 18.31 15.31
C ALA A 528 30.65 18.31 15.78
N PRO A 529 31.37 17.16 15.68
CA PRO A 529 32.81 17.13 15.93
C PRO A 529 33.53 18.24 15.16
N LEU A 530 34.45 18.96 15.82
CA LEU A 530 35.02 20.21 15.29
C LEU A 530 35.68 20.06 13.91
N SER A 531 36.32 18.91 13.65
CA SER A 531 36.91 18.60 12.34
C SER A 531 35.83 18.52 11.25
N LEU A 532 34.72 17.84 11.52
CA LEU A 532 33.59 17.71 10.61
C LEU A 532 32.88 19.06 10.41
N PHE A 533 32.66 19.82 11.48
CA PHE A 533 32.04 21.15 11.38
C PHE A 533 32.88 22.11 10.53
N ARG A 534 34.22 22.07 10.63
CA ARG A 534 35.11 22.86 9.77
C ARG A 534 34.96 22.48 8.29
N LYS A 535 35.01 21.18 7.96
CA LYS A 535 34.75 20.71 6.59
C LYS A 535 33.40 21.20 6.08
N PHE A 536 32.35 21.10 6.90
CA PHE A 536 31.01 21.59 6.57
C PHE A 536 30.98 23.09 6.24
N LYS A 537 31.71 23.93 7.00
CA LYS A 537 31.79 25.38 6.73
C LYS A 537 32.64 25.74 5.51
N GLU A 538 33.53 24.85 5.06
CA GLU A 538 34.39 25.06 3.90
C GLU A 538 33.69 24.77 2.56
N VAL A 539 32.55 24.07 2.57
CA VAL A 539 31.75 23.81 1.36
C VAL A 539 31.11 25.10 0.85
N ALA A 540 31.61 25.62 -0.27
CA ALA A 540 31.09 26.83 -0.90
C ALA A 540 30.03 26.56 -1.98
N ASN A 541 30.22 25.50 -2.78
CA ASN A 541 29.36 25.15 -3.92
C ASN A 541 28.97 23.67 -3.85
N PRO A 542 27.91 23.32 -3.12
CA PRO A 542 27.46 21.94 -3.02
C PRO A 542 26.86 21.46 -4.36
N SER A 543 27.21 20.25 -4.77
CA SER A 543 26.64 19.55 -5.92
C SER A 543 25.24 19.00 -5.63
N ILE A 544 24.99 18.59 -4.39
CA ILE A 544 23.69 18.10 -3.93
C ILE A 544 23.43 18.66 -2.53
N VAL A 545 22.20 19.12 -2.34
CA VAL A 545 21.77 19.82 -1.14
C VAL A 545 20.55 19.14 -0.55
N GLN A 546 20.56 18.92 0.76
CA GLN A 546 19.46 18.31 1.53
C GLN A 546 18.72 19.37 2.34
N TYR A 547 17.41 19.50 2.15
CA TYR A 547 16.60 20.51 2.84
C TYR A 547 15.55 19.86 3.75
N ASP A 548 15.18 20.53 4.83
CA ASP A 548 14.02 20.11 5.62
C ASP A 548 12.75 20.70 4.98
N PRO A 549 11.75 19.90 4.60
CA PRO A 549 10.46 20.41 4.09
C PRO A 549 9.79 21.47 4.99
N LEU A 550 10.04 21.44 6.31
CA LEU A 550 9.56 22.44 7.26
C LEU A 550 10.12 23.84 6.99
N VAL A 551 11.21 23.99 6.22
CA VAL A 551 11.72 25.30 5.80
C VAL A 551 10.66 26.10 5.04
N PHE A 552 9.72 25.43 4.34
CA PHE A 552 8.63 26.10 3.61
C PHE A 552 7.49 26.54 4.54
N SER A 553 7.40 25.97 5.74
CA SER A 553 6.42 26.42 6.74
C SER A 553 6.73 27.83 7.28
N ASN A 554 8.01 28.21 7.32
CA ASN A 554 8.48 29.56 7.67
C ASN A 554 9.73 29.91 6.83
N PRO A 555 9.56 30.25 5.54
CA PRO A 555 10.65 30.41 4.61
C PRO A 555 11.40 31.69 4.92
N GLU A 556 12.63 31.54 5.40
CA GLU A 556 13.63 32.60 5.29
C GLU A 556 14.19 32.60 3.85
N PRO A 557 14.36 33.79 3.24
CA PRO A 557 15.01 33.88 1.94
C PRO A 557 16.43 33.31 1.98
N SER A 558 16.67 32.27 1.20
CA SER A 558 17.99 31.65 0.98
C SER A 558 18.12 31.24 -0.48
N SER A 559 19.33 30.86 -0.91
CA SER A 559 19.56 30.30 -2.25
C SER A 559 18.66 29.08 -2.47
N VAL A 560 18.63 28.16 -1.50
CA VAL A 560 17.87 26.91 -1.58
C VAL A 560 16.38 27.14 -1.64
N THR A 561 15.81 28.00 -0.78
CA THR A 561 14.36 28.28 -0.83
C THR A 561 13.98 28.98 -2.13
N THR A 562 14.87 29.84 -2.66
CA THR A 562 14.67 30.51 -3.95
C THR A 562 14.70 29.50 -5.11
N ASP A 563 15.69 28.62 -5.11
CA ASP A 563 15.89 27.61 -6.16
C ASP A 563 14.76 26.59 -6.17
N PHE A 564 14.37 26.08 -5.00
CA PHE A 564 13.21 25.21 -4.84
C PHE A 564 11.97 25.83 -5.49
N TRP A 565 11.60 27.06 -5.12
CA TRP A 565 10.40 27.71 -5.66
C TRP A 565 10.52 28.10 -7.13
N ARG A 566 11.74 28.32 -7.64
CA ARG A 566 11.97 28.54 -9.06
C ARG A 566 11.70 27.26 -9.86
N ILE A 567 12.19 26.12 -9.38
CA ILE A 567 11.97 24.81 -10.00
C ILE A 567 10.50 24.40 -9.87
N ALA A 568 9.89 24.58 -8.69
CA ALA A 568 8.48 24.25 -8.46
C ALA A 568 7.54 24.98 -9.43
N ARG A 569 7.81 26.25 -9.77
CA ARG A 569 7.02 27.03 -10.75
C ARG A 569 7.07 26.47 -12.17
N GLU A 570 8.09 25.70 -12.50
CA GLU A 570 8.20 25.02 -13.80
C GLU A 570 7.36 23.73 -13.83
N GLY A 571 6.80 23.30 -12.68
CA GLY A 571 6.11 22.02 -12.52
C GLY A 571 4.60 22.05 -12.42
N SER A 572 3.97 20.90 -12.72
CA SER A 572 2.51 20.71 -12.72
C SER A 572 1.87 20.83 -11.34
N PHE A 573 2.67 20.76 -10.27
CA PHE A 573 2.18 20.77 -8.90
C PHE A 573 2.43 22.07 -8.14
N TYR A 574 2.85 23.15 -8.81
CA TYR A 574 3.14 24.42 -8.16
C TYR A 574 1.99 24.94 -7.29
N GLU A 575 0.78 24.97 -7.84
CA GLU A 575 -0.42 25.44 -7.16
C GLU A 575 -0.82 24.53 -5.99
N VAL A 576 -0.58 23.22 -6.12
CA VAL A 576 -0.81 22.23 -5.06
C VAL A 576 0.14 22.49 -3.90
N LEU A 577 1.44 22.67 -4.18
CA LEU A 577 2.46 22.99 -3.18
C LEU A 577 2.13 24.29 -2.43
N LEU A 578 1.71 25.34 -3.14
CA LEU A 578 1.26 26.59 -2.53
C LEU A 578 0.03 26.38 -1.62
N SER A 579 -0.97 25.65 -2.11
CA SER A 579 -2.19 25.34 -1.36
C SER A 579 -1.90 24.55 -0.08
N ASN A 580 -1.03 23.55 -0.16
CA ASN A 580 -0.65 22.70 0.97
C ASN A 580 0.13 23.50 2.02
N MET A 581 1.07 24.34 1.59
CA MET A 581 1.79 25.25 2.49
C MET A 581 0.85 26.24 3.21
N VAL A 582 -0.09 26.85 2.49
CA VAL A 582 -1.09 27.76 3.08
C VAL A 582 -1.98 27.02 4.07
N SER A 583 -2.46 25.83 3.69
CA SER A 583 -3.30 24.99 4.54
C SER A 583 -2.58 24.58 5.82
N TYR A 584 -1.31 24.17 5.73
CA TYR A 584 -0.49 23.83 6.89
C TYR A 584 -0.38 25.00 7.86
N ARG A 585 -0.13 26.22 7.37
CA ARG A 585 -0.07 27.43 8.21
C ARG A 585 -1.38 27.74 8.88
N ILE A 586 -2.49 27.68 8.15
CA ILE A 586 -3.83 27.92 8.70
C ILE A 586 -4.14 26.91 9.81
N HIS A 587 -3.81 25.63 9.61
CA HIS A 587 -4.00 24.59 10.62
C HIS A 587 -3.13 24.84 11.84
N LYS A 588 -1.83 25.14 11.67
CA LYS A 588 -0.91 25.44 12.77
C LYS A 588 -1.37 26.67 13.58
N ASP A 589 -1.82 27.73 12.91
CA ASP A 589 -2.38 28.91 13.56
C ASP A 589 -3.67 28.59 14.32
N ALA A 590 -4.53 27.74 13.75
CA ALA A 590 -5.76 27.29 14.38
C ALA A 590 -5.50 26.39 15.60
N GLU A 591 -4.52 25.49 15.53
CA GLU A 591 -4.07 24.65 16.63
C GLU A 591 -3.44 25.47 17.77
N GLN A 592 -2.61 26.46 17.44
CA GLN A 592 -2.07 27.37 18.46
C GLN A 592 -3.19 28.16 19.15
N LYS A 593 -4.17 28.65 18.39
CA LYS A 593 -5.36 29.33 18.93
C LYS A 593 -6.24 28.40 19.76
N SER A 594 -6.40 27.14 19.36
CA SER A 594 -7.19 26.14 20.09
C SER A 594 -6.48 25.67 21.36
N GLY A 595 -5.16 25.49 21.33
CA GLY A 595 -4.31 25.23 22.49
C GLY A 595 -4.35 26.37 23.50
N LEU A 596 -4.31 27.63 23.04
CA LEU A 596 -4.55 28.80 23.89
C LEU A 596 -5.95 28.78 24.49
N ARG A 597 -6.99 28.48 23.70
CA ARG A 597 -8.37 28.36 24.19
C ARG A 597 -8.53 27.24 25.21
N LYS A 598 -7.86 26.10 25.02
CA LYS A 598 -7.87 24.95 25.93
C LYS A 598 -7.17 25.29 27.25
N ALA A 599 -6.01 25.94 27.19
CA ALA A 599 -5.30 26.43 28.39
C ALA A 599 -6.11 27.50 29.17
N ILE A 600 -6.88 28.34 28.48
CA ILE A 600 -7.82 29.29 29.10
C ILE A 600 -9.02 28.55 29.73
N ALA A 601 -9.56 27.54 29.05
CA ALA A 601 -10.69 26.74 29.49
C ALA A 601 -10.39 25.83 30.70
N GLU A 602 -9.15 25.37 30.85
CA GLU A 602 -8.68 24.56 31.99
C GLU A 602 -8.48 25.40 33.26
N LYS A 603 -8.24 26.70 33.13
CA LYS A 603 -8.01 27.62 34.27
C LYS A 603 -9.23 28.44 34.69
N LEU A 604 -10.31 28.44 33.90
CA LEU A 604 -11.52 29.21 34.17
C LEU A 604 -12.75 28.30 34.38
N PRO A 605 -13.56 28.53 35.44
CA PRO A 605 -14.73 27.70 35.75
C PRO A 605 -15.72 27.63 34.58
N VAL A 606 -16.24 26.43 34.33
CA VAL A 606 -17.27 26.16 33.31
C VAL A 606 -18.52 26.98 33.64
N GLY A 607 -18.99 27.80 32.69
CA GLY A 607 -20.22 28.60 32.83
C GLY A 607 -20.05 30.05 33.30
N SER A 608 -18.82 30.57 33.46
CA SER A 608 -18.62 31.99 33.82
C SER A 608 -18.62 32.92 32.59
N ASP A 609 -19.23 34.11 32.70
CA ASP A 609 -19.21 35.16 31.66
C ASP A 609 -17.78 35.51 31.21
N LYS A 610 -16.81 35.38 32.13
CA LYS A 610 -15.37 35.57 31.87
C LYS A 610 -14.78 34.55 30.89
N ARG A 611 -15.28 33.31 30.85
CA ARG A 611 -14.86 32.26 29.90
C ARG A 611 -15.35 32.55 28.48
N GLN A 612 -16.58 33.06 28.35
CA GLN A 612 -17.17 33.44 27.06
C GLN A 612 -16.46 34.68 26.47
N VAL A 613 -16.15 35.67 27.32
CA VAL A 613 -15.40 36.88 26.92
C VAL A 613 -13.94 36.56 26.59
N ALA A 614 -13.26 35.70 27.36
CA ALA A 614 -11.88 35.28 27.07
C ALA A 614 -11.75 34.46 25.77
N ALA A 615 -12.75 33.62 25.44
CA ALA A 615 -12.80 32.88 24.17
C ALA A 615 -12.98 33.79 22.94
N ASN A 616 -13.68 34.92 23.11
CA ASN A 616 -13.87 35.95 22.08
C ASN A 616 -12.66 36.89 21.94
N ILE A 617 -11.97 37.23 23.03
CA ILE A 617 -10.76 38.08 23.04
C ILE A 617 -9.53 37.36 22.47
N ALA A 618 -9.43 36.04 22.66
CA ALA A 618 -8.31 35.24 22.13
C ALA A 618 -8.22 35.25 20.58
N GLY A 619 -9.29 35.63 19.87
CA GLY A 619 -9.28 35.82 18.42
C GLY A 619 -8.71 37.16 17.95
N SER A 620 -8.58 38.17 18.83
CA SER A 620 -8.41 39.58 18.43
C SER A 620 -7.51 40.44 19.35
N ALA A 621 -6.86 39.85 20.37
CA ALA A 621 -6.11 40.60 21.40
C ALA A 621 -4.89 41.40 20.90
N LEU A 622 -4.29 41.07 19.76
CA LEU A 622 -3.08 41.75 19.26
C LEU A 622 -3.36 43.12 18.63
N SER A 623 -4.52 43.32 18.01
CA SER A 623 -4.86 44.57 17.30
C SER A 623 -5.43 45.65 18.21
N ILE A 624 -6.01 45.27 19.35
CA ILE A 624 -6.70 46.20 20.27
C ILE A 624 -5.73 46.82 21.28
N LEU A 625 -4.78 46.04 21.82
CA LEU A 625 -3.83 46.53 22.83
C LEU A 625 -2.61 47.23 22.22
N TYR A 626 -2.23 46.87 20.99
CA TYR A 626 -1.07 47.44 20.30
C TYR A 626 -1.39 47.64 18.81
N PRO A 627 -1.95 48.81 18.42
CA PRO A 627 -2.23 49.11 17.03
C PRO A 627 -0.98 48.98 16.17
N SER A 628 -1.13 48.43 14.97
CA SER A 628 -0.08 48.30 13.96
C SER A 628 0.54 49.67 13.66
N GLY A 629 1.87 49.76 13.73
CA GLY A 629 2.65 50.99 13.50
C GLY A 629 2.96 51.82 14.75
N SER A 630 2.60 51.36 15.97
CA SER A 630 2.98 52.06 17.20
C SER A 630 4.41 51.72 17.64
N LYS A 631 5.20 52.74 18.02
CA LYS A 631 6.59 52.59 18.52
C LYS A 631 6.75 51.65 19.71
N ARG A 632 5.64 51.40 20.44
CA ARG A 632 5.60 50.48 21.59
C ARG A 632 5.52 49.01 21.14
N ARG A 633 4.88 48.74 19.99
CA ARG A 633 4.80 47.41 19.38
C ARG A 633 6.12 47.00 18.73
N GLU A 634 6.74 47.90 17.97
CA GLU A 634 8.06 47.66 17.37
C GLU A 634 9.14 47.34 18.43
N ARG A 635 9.07 47.95 19.61
CA ARG A 635 9.99 47.64 20.72
C ARG A 635 9.76 46.26 21.32
N ILE A 636 8.50 45.81 21.43
CA ILE A 636 8.14 44.52 22.02
C ILE A 636 8.53 43.39 21.07
N GLU A 637 8.30 43.56 19.77
CA GLU A 637 8.65 42.60 18.71
C GLU A 637 10.17 42.42 18.56
N GLN A 638 10.98 43.42 18.96
CA GLN A 638 12.44 43.36 18.89
C GLN A 638 13.14 42.84 20.16
N THR A 639 12.46 42.70 21.30
CA THR A 639 13.15 42.46 22.59
C THR A 639 12.71 41.24 23.39
N TRP A 640 11.56 40.63 23.13
CA TRP A 640 11.04 39.54 23.98
C TRP A 640 11.05 38.20 23.26
N THR A 641 11.41 37.14 24.00
CA THR A 641 11.23 35.76 23.54
C THR A 641 9.77 35.32 23.70
N GLU A 642 9.36 34.31 22.93
CA GLU A 642 7.96 33.84 22.89
C GLU A 642 7.42 33.41 24.27
N ASP A 643 8.29 32.89 25.14
CA ASP A 643 7.95 32.47 26.49
C ASP A 643 7.82 33.63 27.49
N GLU A 644 8.65 34.68 27.34
CA GLU A 644 8.50 35.91 28.12
C GLU A 644 7.21 36.65 27.75
N TYR A 645 6.84 36.61 26.47
CA TYR A 645 5.58 37.16 25.98
C TYR A 645 4.38 36.45 26.61
N LYS A 646 4.35 35.11 26.58
CA LYS A 646 3.27 34.30 27.18
C LYS A 646 3.14 34.53 28.69
N SER A 647 4.27 34.58 29.40
CA SER A 647 4.31 34.80 30.86
C SER A 647 3.76 36.17 31.28
N ARG A 648 4.08 37.24 30.54
CA ARG A 648 3.63 38.59 30.87
C ARG A 648 2.18 38.87 30.47
N LEU A 649 1.70 38.29 29.36
CA LEU A 649 0.28 38.38 28.98
C LEU A 649 -0.61 37.72 30.04
N LEU A 650 -0.18 36.57 30.57
CA LEU A 650 -0.81 35.87 31.70
C LEU A 650 -0.83 36.70 32.99
N LYS A 651 0.10 37.65 33.15
CA LYS A 651 0.20 38.52 34.34
C LYS A 651 -0.70 39.76 34.25
N HIS A 652 -1.10 40.18 33.05
CA HIS A 652 -2.09 41.26 32.84
C HIS A 652 -3.54 40.76 32.83
N LEU A 653 -3.74 39.45 32.62
CA LEU A 653 -5.06 38.81 32.63
C LEU A 653 -5.48 38.30 34.03
N LYS A 654 -4.56 38.29 35.00
CA LYS A 654 -4.85 38.11 36.43
C LYS A 654 -5.12 39.46 37.07
#